data_AF-A0A7Z9GX55-F1
#
_entry.id   AF-A0A7Z9GX55-F1
#
_cell.length_a   1.000
_cell.length_b   1.000
_cell.length_c   1.000
_cell.angle_alpha   90.00
_cell.angle_beta   90.00
_cell.angle_gamma   90.00
#
_symmetry.space_group_name_H-M   'P 1'
#
loop_
_entity.id
_entity.type
_entity.pdbx_description
1 polymer ?
#
loop_
_entity_poly.entity_id
_entity_poly.type
_entity_poly.pdbx_seq_one_letter_code
_entity_poly.pdbx_strand_id
1 'polypeptide(L)'
;MIPRFWLMLPLRRPAAGFCCLILCSIFTASPLWGRVIGDAIPARPFGIAQITFDLPVGPISGKYDLTEFYLTEANGRVLYPVFTEGRLRRAVGGIFGNAENRNPAAISVLFLFTGTDPLEITLHTPTPRLVKLQPKPQIPRVHDRTLKRWWREYHAVVREQESSGDYPAIVQTYLTSMLSRRLAMPPPLLSRTRQASADPAKNTLDMLMGFESLRLATLRKTSLGERNPNEVANRPLPGPIHGPVLVDRQRLKDVTVEEIAQHVPRDCFYVRFGNFPNFLWLDELINEYGGDLSRMVTLRGLNTGNSERVQYQLALRKTALATILGNQVIRDLAIIGRDPFIQEGAAVGVLFQARNNLLAVDLKKQRNAALQQEKENGATLRTVNIAGHDVSFLSTPDNRLRSYYATDGVFHLVTTSQVIMERFLTLPEHGESLAATAEFRYARQTLPESRDDTVFVYFSSFFQQGLIGPQYQVELSRRLQAATDLELVQLAKLAAAAENSPGHTIDELIQHGLLPVHFGKRADRSQPITLNGRPADSLRGAQGTFLPIPDVPITAITAQEEAACRQTASYYLNHLKRMDPVMIGMKRYALNQEGLERIVIDARISLADETKYGWLASMLGPPDKVPDQRTGRKRYFCSS
;
A
#
# COMPACT_ATOMS: atom_id res chain seq x y z
N MET A 1 -55.99 -15.01 32.89
CA MET A 1 -57.20 -15.15 33.73
C MET A 1 -57.10 -14.17 34.89
N ILE A 2 -57.92 -13.13 34.85
CA ILE A 2 -58.24 -12.18 35.94
C ILE A 2 -59.28 -12.91 36.83
N PRO A 3 -59.28 -12.82 38.18
CA PRO A 3 -59.80 -11.66 38.95
C PRO A 3 -59.05 -11.37 40.27
N ARG A 4 -58.89 -10.16 40.82
CA ARG A 4 -59.73 -8.95 41.02
C ARG A 4 -60.89 -9.18 42.03
N PHE A 5 -60.89 -8.43 43.14
CA PHE A 5 -62.02 -7.72 43.80
C PHE A 5 -61.79 -7.58 45.34
N TRP A 6 -61.58 -6.34 45.84
CA TRP A 6 -62.50 -5.54 46.70
C TRP A 6 -62.36 -5.88 48.21
N LEU A 7 -62.41 -4.98 49.22
CA LEU A 7 -63.23 -3.80 49.46
C LEU A 7 -62.63 -2.88 50.56
N MET A 8 -62.99 -1.59 50.43
CA MET A 8 -63.07 -0.44 51.35
C MET A 8 -62.94 -0.58 52.89
N LEU A 9 -62.09 0.29 53.47
CA LEU A 9 -62.34 1.37 54.49
C LEU A 9 -63.66 1.31 55.32
N PRO A 10 -63.67 1.77 56.61
CA PRO A 10 -63.41 3.20 56.92
C PRO A 10 -62.84 3.60 58.31
N LEU A 11 -62.31 4.84 58.34
CA LEU A 11 -62.32 5.89 59.38
C LEU A 11 -62.08 5.54 60.86
N ARG A 12 -61.01 6.13 61.44
CA ARG A 12 -61.09 7.31 62.35
C ARG A 12 -59.69 7.74 62.83
N ARG A 13 -59.36 9.02 62.58
CA ARG A 13 -58.39 9.85 63.33
C ARG A 13 -59.18 10.58 64.44
N PRO A 14 -58.61 10.95 65.61
CA PRO A 14 -57.66 12.07 65.64
C PRO A 14 -56.59 12.05 66.76
N ALA A 15 -55.79 13.11 66.69
CA ALA A 15 -55.05 13.78 67.77
C ALA A 15 -53.59 13.33 67.99
N ALA A 16 -52.73 14.26 67.58
CA ALA A 16 -51.29 14.29 67.79
C ALA A 16 -50.93 14.72 69.21
N GLY A 17 -49.75 14.34 69.69
CA GLY A 17 -49.15 15.00 70.84
C GLY A 17 -48.01 14.24 71.52
N PHE A 18 -46.79 14.49 71.05
CA PHE A 18 -45.52 14.44 71.80
C PHE A 18 -44.79 13.11 72.07
N CYS A 19 -43.58 13.07 71.48
CA CYS A 19 -42.32 12.55 72.02
C CYS A 19 -42.21 11.07 72.43
N CYS A 20 -41.56 10.27 71.58
CA CYS A 20 -40.25 9.73 71.95
C CYS A 20 -39.42 9.31 70.74
N LEU A 21 -38.17 9.76 70.73
CA LEU A 21 -37.12 9.52 69.75
C LEU A 21 -36.66 8.06 69.76
N ILE A 22 -36.69 7.39 68.61
CA ILE A 22 -35.68 6.39 68.25
C ILE A 22 -35.30 6.64 66.78
N LEU A 23 -34.09 7.20 66.59
CA LEU A 23 -33.43 7.34 65.30
C LEU A 23 -33.15 5.93 64.72
N CYS A 24 -33.82 5.59 63.63
CA CYS A 24 -33.31 4.63 62.65
C CYS A 24 -32.78 5.43 61.45
N SER A 25 -31.55 5.94 61.58
CA SER A 25 -30.78 6.52 60.49
C SER A 25 -30.40 5.41 59.52
N ILE A 26 -31.26 5.14 58.54
CA ILE A 26 -30.86 4.48 57.31
C ILE A 26 -29.98 5.49 56.57
N PHE A 27 -28.67 5.41 56.81
CA PHE A 27 -27.69 5.98 55.89
C PHE A 27 -27.85 5.24 54.56
N THR A 28 -28.60 5.83 53.63
CA THR A 28 -28.33 5.60 52.22
C THR A 28 -26.95 6.18 51.97
N ALA A 29 -25.93 5.33 52.06
CA ALA A 29 -24.63 5.62 51.48
C ALA A 29 -24.85 5.75 49.97
N SER A 30 -25.17 6.96 49.51
CA SER A 30 -24.93 7.32 48.13
C SER A 30 -23.44 7.11 47.93
N PRO A 31 -23.00 6.16 47.09
CA PRO A 31 -21.61 6.11 46.76
C PRO A 31 -21.27 7.48 46.15
N LEU A 32 -20.24 8.13 46.68
CA LEU A 32 -19.66 9.37 46.15
C LEU A 32 -19.14 9.08 44.74
N TRP A 33 -20.04 9.05 43.77
CA TRP A 33 -19.75 8.84 42.36
C TRP A 33 -19.33 10.19 41.78
N GLY A 34 -18.10 10.24 41.24
CA GLY A 34 -17.47 11.44 40.69
C GLY A 34 -18.36 12.17 39.67
N ARG A 35 -18.21 13.48 39.61
CA ARG A 35 -19.12 14.38 38.88
C ARG A 35 -18.90 14.23 37.38
N VAL A 36 -19.83 13.58 36.68
CA VAL A 36 -19.83 13.58 35.20
C VAL A 36 -20.41 14.89 34.71
N ILE A 37 -19.59 15.73 34.09
CA ILE A 37 -20.02 16.98 33.45
C ILE A 37 -19.96 16.78 31.95
N GLY A 38 -21.09 16.95 31.27
CA GLY A 38 -21.18 16.82 29.83
C GLY A 38 -21.95 17.97 29.19
N ASP A 39 -21.37 18.55 28.14
CA ASP A 39 -21.98 19.57 27.29
C ASP A 39 -22.10 19.02 25.88
N ALA A 40 -23.25 19.24 25.23
CA ALA A 40 -23.48 18.86 23.84
C ALA A 40 -24.11 20.03 23.08
N ILE A 41 -23.44 20.48 22.02
CA ILE A 41 -23.85 21.64 21.21
C ILE A 41 -24.23 21.14 19.81
N PRO A 42 -25.53 21.15 19.43
CA PRO A 42 -25.96 20.67 18.12
C PRO A 42 -25.59 21.66 17.01
N ALA A 43 -25.17 21.14 15.86
CA ALA A 43 -24.88 21.92 14.65
C ALA A 43 -24.99 21.03 13.39
N ARG A 44 -24.85 21.63 12.21
CA ARG A 44 -24.83 20.92 10.91
C ARG A 44 -23.48 21.18 10.21
N PRO A 45 -22.80 20.16 9.65
CA PRO A 45 -23.22 18.76 9.56
C PRO A 45 -23.11 17.99 10.88
N PHE A 46 -22.27 18.45 11.82
CA PHE A 46 -22.04 17.78 13.11
C PHE A 46 -22.20 18.74 14.29
N GLY A 47 -22.83 18.27 15.36
CA GLY A 47 -22.68 18.85 16.69
C GLY A 47 -21.38 18.40 17.35
N ILE A 48 -20.97 19.11 18.40
CA ILE A 48 -19.78 18.81 19.20
C ILE A 48 -20.16 18.63 20.66
N ALA A 49 -19.67 17.55 21.27
CA ALA A 49 -19.88 17.27 22.69
C ALA A 49 -18.56 16.99 23.41
N GLN A 50 -18.56 17.29 24.70
CA GLN A 50 -17.47 16.98 25.62
C GLN A 50 -18.08 16.34 26.87
N ILE A 51 -17.54 15.18 27.28
CA ILE A 51 -17.82 14.58 28.58
C ILE A 51 -16.52 14.59 29.38
N THR A 52 -16.58 15.01 30.63
CA THR A 52 -15.47 14.90 31.58
C THR A 52 -15.91 14.00 32.73
N PHE A 53 -15.09 13.02 33.05
CA PHE A 53 -15.33 12.09 34.14
C PHE A 53 -14.08 11.92 34.99
N ASP A 54 -14.30 11.81 36.30
CA ASP A 54 -13.23 11.55 37.26
C ASP A 54 -12.89 10.05 37.24
N LEU A 55 -11.59 9.77 37.24
CA LEU A 55 -11.08 8.42 37.41
C LEU A 55 -11.04 8.07 38.91
N PRO A 56 -11.44 6.85 39.31
CA PRO A 56 -11.33 6.43 40.70
C PRO A 56 -9.85 6.41 41.11
N VAL A 57 -9.52 7.10 42.20
CA VAL A 57 -8.17 7.10 42.78
C VAL A 57 -7.97 5.76 43.52
N GLY A 58 -7.65 4.70 42.77
CA GLY A 58 -7.30 3.39 43.31
C GLY A 58 -5.78 3.11 43.21
N PRO A 59 -5.24 2.14 43.97
CA PRO A 59 -3.83 1.74 43.89
C PRO A 59 -3.62 0.88 42.63
N ILE A 60 -3.84 1.45 41.46
CA ILE A 60 -3.54 0.80 40.18
C ILE A 60 -2.10 1.20 39.85
N SER A 61 -1.16 0.27 40.01
CA SER A 61 0.21 0.40 39.54
C SER A 61 0.21 0.35 38.01
N GLY A 62 0.34 1.51 37.37
CA GLY A 62 0.46 1.64 35.92
C GLY A 62 -0.11 2.96 35.41
N LYS A 63 0.50 3.52 34.37
CA LYS A 63 -0.06 4.65 33.61
C LYS A 63 -1.28 4.14 32.85
N TYR A 64 -2.44 4.81 32.96
CA TYR A 64 -3.60 4.44 32.13
C TYR A 64 -3.24 4.57 30.65
N ASP A 65 -3.46 3.49 29.89
CA ASP A 65 -3.43 3.56 28.43
C ASP A 65 -4.78 4.12 27.95
N LEU A 66 -4.74 5.26 27.26
CA LEU A 66 -5.95 5.90 26.74
C LEU A 66 -6.63 5.07 25.65
N THR A 67 -5.94 4.08 25.07
CA THR A 67 -6.50 3.17 24.05
C THR A 67 -7.47 2.13 24.63
N GLU A 68 -7.44 1.89 25.95
CA GLU A 68 -8.35 0.96 26.63
C GLU A 68 -9.76 1.54 26.83
N PHE A 69 -9.91 2.86 26.73
CA PHE A 69 -11.21 3.53 26.84
C PHE A 69 -11.90 3.64 25.49
N TYR A 70 -13.17 3.26 25.45
CA TYR A 70 -14.03 3.50 24.30
C TYR A 70 -15.44 3.88 24.75
N LEU A 71 -16.24 4.40 23.81
CA LEU A 71 -17.61 4.79 24.08
C LEU A 71 -18.54 4.19 23.02
N THR A 72 -19.77 3.89 23.42
CA THR A 72 -20.83 3.43 22.52
C THR A 72 -22.10 4.27 22.77
N GLU A 73 -22.80 4.69 21.71
CA GLU A 73 -24.10 5.36 21.81
C GLU A 73 -25.19 4.47 21.22
N ALA A 74 -26.37 4.45 21.85
CA ALA A 74 -27.45 3.50 21.54
C ALA A 74 -27.92 3.51 20.07
N ASN A 75 -27.84 4.67 19.41
CA ASN A 75 -28.30 4.87 18.03
C ASN A 75 -27.13 5.10 17.06
N GLY A 76 -25.88 4.87 17.48
CA GLY A 76 -24.69 5.07 16.64
C GLY A 76 -24.47 6.52 16.19
N ARG A 77 -24.94 7.52 16.94
CA ARG A 77 -24.83 8.94 16.56
C ARG A 77 -23.55 9.63 17.01
N VAL A 78 -22.72 8.95 17.80
CA VAL A 78 -21.42 9.48 18.24
C VAL A 78 -20.32 9.05 17.28
N LEU A 79 -19.56 10.02 16.80
CA LEU A 79 -18.56 9.88 15.75
C LEU A 79 -17.23 10.50 16.17
N TYR A 80 -16.13 9.90 15.71
CA TYR A 80 -14.76 10.42 15.87
C TYR A 80 -14.38 10.83 17.31
N PRO A 81 -14.49 9.92 18.30
CA PRO A 81 -14.16 10.24 19.68
C PRO A 81 -12.66 10.42 19.89
N VAL A 82 -12.32 11.36 20.78
CA VAL A 82 -10.94 11.67 21.18
C VAL A 82 -10.87 11.74 22.69
N PHE A 83 -10.06 10.86 23.28
CA PHE A 83 -9.78 10.87 24.72
C PHE A 83 -8.58 11.77 25.01
N THR A 84 -8.72 12.62 26.02
CA THR A 84 -7.70 13.59 26.42
C THR A 84 -7.58 13.66 27.94
N GLU A 85 -6.36 13.84 28.42
CA GLU A 85 -6.13 14.16 29.83
C GLU A 85 -6.60 15.61 30.10
N GLY A 86 -7.47 15.79 31.11
CA GLY A 86 -8.13 17.06 31.40
C GLY A 86 -7.15 18.24 31.61
N ARG A 87 -7.52 19.44 31.14
CA ARG A 87 -6.66 20.63 31.11
C ARG A 87 -6.31 21.26 32.46
N LEU A 88 -6.88 20.82 33.59
CA LEU A 88 -6.71 21.54 34.85
C LEU A 88 -5.30 21.44 35.48
N ARG A 89 -4.37 20.64 34.92
CA ARG A 89 -3.01 20.48 35.49
C ARG A 89 -1.83 20.85 34.61
N ARG A 90 -2.00 21.03 33.28
CA ARG A 90 -0.88 21.42 32.40
C ARG A 90 -0.32 22.81 32.74
N ALA A 91 -1.10 23.67 33.39
CA ALA A 91 -0.69 25.01 33.84
C ALA A 91 -0.10 25.06 35.26
N VAL A 92 -0.29 24.02 36.09
CA VAL A 92 0.16 24.00 37.50
C VAL A 92 1.35 23.06 37.70
N GLY A 93 1.56 22.10 36.79
CA GLY A 93 2.72 21.18 36.81
C GLY A 93 4.06 21.81 36.40
N GLY A 94 4.07 23.04 35.87
CA GLY A 94 5.30 23.75 35.50
C GLY A 94 6.06 24.37 36.66
N ILE A 95 5.47 24.41 37.87
CA ILE A 95 6.06 25.08 39.05
C ILE A 95 6.56 24.08 40.10
N PHE A 96 6.12 22.82 40.06
CA PHE A 96 6.62 21.76 40.95
C PHE A 96 7.07 20.57 40.12
N GLY A 97 8.40 20.41 40.00
CA GLY A 97 9.01 19.26 39.35
C GLY A 97 8.58 17.97 40.04
N ASN A 98 7.78 17.15 39.33
CA ASN A 98 7.56 15.70 39.47
C ASN A 98 6.20 15.33 38.83
N ALA A 99 6.03 15.60 37.53
CA ALA A 99 4.79 15.36 36.80
C ALA A 99 4.78 14.07 35.94
N GLU A 100 5.91 13.38 35.76
CA GLU A 100 6.03 12.29 34.77
C GLU A 100 5.36 10.97 35.16
N ASN A 101 4.90 10.80 36.41
CA ASN A 101 4.45 9.50 36.91
C ASN A 101 3.10 9.49 37.66
N ARG A 102 2.19 10.43 37.37
CA ARG A 102 0.87 10.51 38.03
C ARG A 102 -0.27 10.33 37.05
N ASN A 103 -1.15 9.36 37.32
CA ASN A 103 -2.39 9.15 36.56
C ASN A 103 -3.27 10.39 36.53
N PRO A 104 -3.93 10.70 35.39
CA PRO A 104 -4.82 11.85 35.28
C PRO A 104 -6.00 11.70 36.25
N ALA A 105 -6.32 12.77 36.98
CA ALA A 105 -7.46 12.78 37.91
C ALA A 105 -8.82 12.77 37.19
N ALA A 106 -8.85 13.28 35.95
CA ALA A 106 -10.03 13.30 35.10
C ALA A 106 -9.63 13.11 33.63
N ILE A 107 -10.44 12.33 32.92
CA ILE A 107 -10.35 12.16 31.47
C ILE A 107 -11.51 12.93 30.84
N SER A 108 -11.22 13.66 29.77
CA SER A 108 -12.22 14.29 28.92
C SER A 108 -12.27 13.57 27.57
N VAL A 109 -13.47 13.19 27.14
CA VAL A 109 -13.72 12.73 25.78
C VAL A 109 -14.43 13.82 24.99
N LEU A 110 -13.89 14.15 23.81
CA LEU A 110 -14.53 15.04 22.83
C LEU A 110 -14.96 14.20 21.63
N PHE A 111 -16.17 14.43 21.12
CA PHE A 111 -16.68 13.67 19.98
C PHE A 111 -17.68 14.50 19.16
N LEU A 112 -17.77 14.17 17.88
CA LEU A 112 -18.79 14.70 16.98
C LEU A 112 -20.08 13.89 17.12
N PHE A 113 -21.23 14.52 16.86
CA PHE A 113 -22.51 13.80 16.84
C PHE A 113 -23.49 14.36 15.83
N THR A 114 -24.50 13.56 15.48
CA THR A 114 -25.61 13.96 14.58
C THR A 114 -26.95 14.03 15.31
N GLY A 115 -27.85 14.87 14.81
CA GLY A 115 -29.20 15.05 15.35
C GLY A 115 -29.30 15.97 16.58
N THR A 116 -30.51 16.09 17.12
CA THR A 116 -30.83 16.96 18.27
C THR A 116 -31.41 16.20 19.47
N ASP A 117 -31.73 14.92 19.28
CA ASP A 117 -32.33 14.08 20.33
C ASP A 117 -31.29 13.71 21.41
N PRO A 118 -31.74 13.40 22.65
CA PRO A 118 -30.84 13.05 23.75
C PRO A 118 -29.91 11.89 23.37
N LEU A 119 -28.62 11.99 23.69
CA LEU A 119 -27.61 10.96 23.43
C LEU A 119 -27.50 10.03 24.64
N GLU A 120 -27.62 8.72 24.42
CA GLU A 120 -27.49 7.70 25.46
C GLU A 120 -26.16 6.96 25.30
N ILE A 121 -25.17 7.38 26.09
CA ILE A 121 -23.76 7.02 25.92
C ILE A 121 -23.33 6.09 27.04
N THR A 122 -22.80 4.93 26.67
CA THR A 122 -22.08 4.03 27.57
C THR A 122 -20.59 4.26 27.41
N LEU A 123 -19.95 4.75 28.47
CA LEU A 123 -18.51 4.92 28.56
C LEU A 123 -17.91 3.66 29.17
N HIS A 124 -17.09 2.96 28.40
CA HIS A 124 -16.37 1.76 28.85
C HIS A 124 -15.05 2.19 29.48
N THR A 125 -15.10 2.39 30.79
CA THR A 125 -13.92 2.46 31.67
C THR A 125 -13.80 1.14 32.42
N PRO A 126 -12.80 0.90 33.31
CA PRO A 126 -12.78 -0.29 34.16
C PRO A 126 -14.12 -0.60 34.85
N THR A 127 -15.00 0.40 35.01
CA THR A 127 -16.43 0.18 35.25
C THR A 127 -17.25 0.91 34.18
N PRO A 128 -18.12 0.23 33.40
CA PRO A 128 -19.00 0.89 32.44
C PRO A 128 -19.93 1.91 33.11
N ARG A 129 -20.08 3.10 32.50
CA ARG A 129 -20.95 4.17 33.01
C ARG A 129 -21.92 4.65 31.94
N LEU A 130 -23.21 4.73 32.28
CA LEU A 130 -24.23 5.28 31.40
C LEU A 130 -24.36 6.80 31.64
N VAL A 131 -24.32 7.58 30.57
CA VAL A 131 -24.43 9.03 30.57
C VAL A 131 -25.47 9.45 29.55
N LYS A 132 -26.48 10.22 29.98
CA LYS A 132 -27.47 10.82 29.09
C LYS A 132 -27.14 12.30 28.87
N LEU A 133 -26.83 12.69 27.64
CA LEU A 133 -26.58 14.09 27.28
C LEU A 133 -27.77 14.67 26.54
N GLN A 134 -28.20 15.87 26.95
CA GLN A 134 -29.20 16.65 26.23
C GLN A 134 -28.49 17.71 25.37
N PRO A 135 -28.54 17.63 24.02
CA PRO A 135 -28.02 18.68 23.16
C PRO A 135 -28.76 20.01 23.43
N LYS A 136 -28.01 21.08 23.67
CA LYS A 136 -28.55 22.42 23.91
C LYS A 136 -27.91 23.42 22.95
N PRO A 137 -28.70 24.19 22.17
CA PRO A 137 -28.17 25.25 21.33
C PRO A 137 -27.34 26.24 22.16
N GLN A 138 -26.18 26.63 21.62
CA GLN A 138 -25.30 27.62 22.23
C GLN A 138 -24.85 28.65 21.20
N ILE A 139 -24.20 29.71 21.68
CA ILE A 139 -23.63 30.77 20.83
C ILE A 139 -22.61 30.13 19.86
N PRO A 140 -22.66 30.47 18.55
CA PRO A 140 -21.76 29.89 17.54
C PRO A 140 -20.27 29.95 17.90
N ARG A 141 -19.83 31.01 18.57
CA ARG A 141 -18.44 31.16 19.05
C ARG A 141 -18.00 30.05 20.02
N VAL A 142 -18.92 29.53 20.84
CA VAL A 142 -18.63 28.43 21.77
C VAL A 142 -18.46 27.13 21.00
N HIS A 143 -19.38 26.86 20.07
CA HIS A 143 -19.28 25.73 19.14
C HIS A 143 -17.94 25.73 18.41
N ASP A 144 -17.57 26.84 17.75
CA ASP A 144 -16.33 26.94 16.97
C ASP A 144 -15.08 26.73 17.82
N ARG A 145 -15.08 27.24 19.06
CA ARG A 145 -13.97 27.05 20.00
C ARG A 145 -13.82 25.58 20.40
N THR A 146 -14.93 24.91 20.70
CA THR A 146 -14.94 23.49 21.09
C THR A 146 -14.56 22.61 19.89
N LEU A 147 -15.04 22.92 18.69
CA LEU A 147 -14.70 22.21 17.47
C LEU A 147 -13.20 22.36 17.13
N LYS A 148 -12.64 23.58 17.20
CA LYS A 148 -11.19 23.81 17.05
C LYS A 148 -10.36 23.07 18.10
N ARG A 149 -10.89 22.94 19.32
CA ARG A 149 -10.25 22.13 20.36
C ARG A 149 -10.25 20.66 19.96
N TRP A 150 -11.40 20.08 19.64
CA TRP A 150 -11.51 18.69 19.19
C TRP A 150 -10.57 18.42 18.01
N TRP A 151 -10.52 19.31 17.01
CA TRP A 151 -9.63 19.18 15.85
C TRP A 151 -8.16 19.06 16.22
N ARG A 152 -7.68 19.90 17.16
CA ARG A 152 -6.30 19.85 17.65
C ARG A 152 -5.99 18.55 18.38
N GLU A 153 -6.90 18.09 19.25
CA GLU A 153 -6.68 16.88 20.05
C GLU A 153 -6.78 15.63 19.16
N TYR A 154 -7.72 15.60 18.20
CA TYR A 154 -7.83 14.54 17.18
C TYR A 154 -6.50 14.35 16.45
N HIS A 155 -5.91 15.43 15.94
CA HIS A 155 -4.61 15.37 15.29
C HIS A 155 -3.44 14.99 16.22
N ALA A 156 -3.55 15.23 17.52
CA ALA A 156 -2.51 14.80 18.46
C ALA A 156 -2.49 13.27 18.57
N VAL A 157 -3.67 12.66 18.71
CA VAL A 157 -3.81 11.19 18.73
C VAL A 157 -3.34 10.57 17.41
N VAL A 158 -3.71 11.17 16.27
CA VAL A 158 -3.26 10.68 14.95
C VAL A 158 -1.73 10.72 14.81
N ARG A 159 -1.06 11.79 15.27
CA ARG A 159 0.42 11.86 15.25
C ARG A 159 1.07 10.77 16.09
N GLU A 160 0.50 10.49 17.25
CA GLU A 160 1.02 9.48 18.17
C GLU A 160 0.92 8.08 17.54
N GLN A 161 -0.24 7.74 16.97
CA GLN A 161 -0.47 6.47 16.25
C GLN A 161 0.44 6.30 15.02
N GLU A 162 0.69 7.38 14.26
CA GLU A 162 1.64 7.35 13.15
C GLU A 162 3.09 7.11 13.62
N SER A 163 3.46 7.68 14.77
CA SER A 163 4.80 7.52 15.34
C SER A 163 5.05 6.14 15.93
N SER A 164 4.02 5.50 16.50
CA SER A 164 4.12 4.13 17.04
C SER A 164 4.09 3.07 15.94
N GLY A 165 3.50 3.38 14.77
CA GLY A 165 3.46 2.49 13.62
C GLY A 165 2.33 1.45 13.66
N ASP A 166 1.40 1.59 14.61
CA ASP A 166 0.34 0.60 14.87
C ASP A 166 -0.91 0.77 13.99
N TYR A 167 -0.95 1.78 13.13
CA TYR A 167 -2.14 2.12 12.35
C TYR A 167 -1.86 2.47 10.87
N PRO A 168 -2.69 2.03 9.90
CA PRO A 168 -2.49 2.36 8.49
C PRO A 168 -2.60 3.87 8.19
N ALA A 169 -1.52 4.47 7.67
CA ALA A 169 -1.45 5.90 7.36
C ALA A 169 -2.52 6.37 6.34
N ILE A 170 -2.96 5.48 5.46
CA ILE A 170 -4.00 5.76 4.46
C ILE A 170 -5.35 6.13 5.09
N VAL A 171 -5.75 5.43 6.15
CA VAL A 171 -7.03 5.68 6.83
C VAL A 171 -6.99 7.03 7.52
N GLN A 172 -5.89 7.36 8.20
CA GLN A 172 -5.73 8.66 8.86
C GLN A 172 -5.68 9.81 7.86
N THR A 173 -4.95 9.63 6.76
CA THR A 173 -4.88 10.63 5.68
C THR A 173 -6.27 10.89 5.09
N TYR A 174 -7.06 9.84 4.86
CA TYR A 174 -8.44 9.97 4.39
C TYR A 174 -9.33 10.69 5.39
N LEU A 175 -9.43 10.20 6.64
CA LEU A 175 -10.33 10.74 7.66
C LEU A 175 -10.03 12.21 7.95
N THR A 176 -8.76 12.55 8.13
CA THR A 176 -8.35 13.93 8.39
C THR A 176 -8.64 14.84 7.19
N SER A 177 -8.37 14.41 5.96
CA SER A 177 -8.67 15.22 4.76
C SER A 177 -10.18 15.40 4.55
N MET A 178 -10.97 14.33 4.77
CA MET A 178 -12.42 14.34 4.66
C MET A 178 -13.06 15.26 5.70
N LEU A 179 -12.64 15.16 6.97
CA LEU A 179 -13.12 16.01 8.06
C LEU A 179 -12.71 17.46 7.89
N SER A 180 -11.48 17.72 7.43
CA SER A 180 -11.00 19.07 7.09
C SER A 180 -11.92 19.74 6.09
N ARG A 181 -12.31 19.05 5.01
CA ARG A 181 -13.24 19.56 4.00
C ARG A 181 -14.64 19.79 4.56
N ARG A 182 -15.21 18.82 5.28
CA ARG A 182 -16.60 18.92 5.80
C ARG A 182 -16.76 19.95 6.91
N LEU A 183 -15.71 20.21 7.69
CA LEU A 183 -15.73 21.14 8.82
C LEU A 183 -15.10 22.50 8.50
N ALA A 184 -14.65 22.71 7.26
CA ALA A 184 -13.88 23.89 6.84
C ALA A 184 -12.68 24.18 7.78
N MET A 185 -12.00 23.10 8.21
CA MET A 185 -10.83 23.17 9.08
C MET A 185 -9.54 23.15 8.27
N PRO A 186 -8.47 23.81 8.74
CA PRO A 186 -7.19 23.76 8.05
C PRO A 186 -6.72 22.31 7.95
N PRO A 187 -6.22 21.86 6.79
CA PRO A 187 -5.71 20.51 6.63
C PRO A 187 -4.57 20.30 7.64
N PRO A 188 -4.41 19.09 8.19
CA PRO A 188 -3.36 18.80 9.16
C PRO A 188 -1.98 19.28 8.70
N LEU A 189 -1.22 19.85 9.65
CA LEU A 189 0.22 20.12 9.52
C LEU A 189 1.08 18.85 9.63
N LEU A 190 0.52 17.66 9.40
CA LEU A 190 1.23 16.36 9.43
C LEU A 190 2.34 16.25 8.36
N SER A 191 2.60 17.33 7.61
CA SER A 191 3.10 17.23 6.24
C SER A 191 4.17 18.26 5.88
N ARG A 192 4.84 18.89 6.83
CA ARG A 192 6.02 19.71 6.51
C ARG A 192 7.29 18.90 6.26
N THR A 193 7.30 17.62 6.62
CA THR A 193 8.52 16.77 6.53
C THR A 193 8.55 15.85 5.30
N ARG A 194 7.46 15.76 4.53
CA ARG A 194 7.37 15.01 3.26
C ARG A 194 6.49 15.71 2.23
N GLN A 195 6.58 17.04 2.12
CA GLN A 195 6.32 17.61 0.79
C GLN A 195 7.33 16.94 -0.12
N ALA A 196 6.86 16.26 -1.18
CA ALA A 196 7.70 15.81 -2.28
C ALA A 196 8.64 16.97 -2.57
N SER A 197 9.91 16.78 -2.22
CA SER A 197 10.88 17.85 -2.36
C SER A 197 10.84 18.29 -3.81
N ALA A 198 10.88 19.59 -4.08
CA ALA A 198 11.03 20.11 -5.43
C ALA A 198 12.33 19.62 -6.12
N ASP A 199 13.16 18.86 -5.40
CA ASP A 199 14.35 18.18 -5.87
C ASP A 199 14.01 17.10 -6.91
N PRO A 200 14.38 17.32 -8.20
CA PRO A 200 14.17 16.35 -9.28
C PRO A 200 14.87 15.01 -9.03
N ALA A 201 15.96 14.99 -8.25
CA ALA A 201 16.69 13.78 -7.92
C ALA A 201 15.86 12.84 -7.05
N LYS A 202 15.20 13.39 -6.03
CA LYS A 202 14.31 12.65 -5.13
C LYS A 202 13.05 12.18 -5.83
N ASN A 203 12.49 12.94 -6.77
CA ASN A 203 11.33 12.48 -7.56
C ASN A 203 11.69 11.32 -8.51
N THR A 204 12.86 11.39 -9.15
CA THR A 204 13.37 10.30 -9.98
C THR A 204 13.69 9.06 -9.11
N LEU A 205 14.22 9.28 -7.91
CA LEU A 205 14.46 8.22 -6.93
C LEU A 205 13.17 7.60 -6.41
N ASP A 206 12.16 8.41 -6.08
CA ASP A 206 10.86 7.94 -5.62
C ASP A 206 10.17 7.11 -6.71
N MET A 207 10.38 7.47 -7.97
CA MET A 207 9.91 6.69 -9.11
C MET A 207 10.63 5.35 -9.26
N LEU A 208 11.93 5.29 -8.96
CA LEU A 208 12.72 4.05 -9.04
C LEU A 208 12.60 3.18 -7.78
N MET A 209 12.35 3.77 -6.60
CA MET A 209 12.48 3.12 -5.29
C MET A 209 11.47 3.58 -4.21
N GLY A 210 10.88 4.78 -4.28
CA GLY A 210 10.07 5.42 -3.22
C GLY A 210 8.56 5.48 -3.51
N PHE A 211 7.99 4.33 -3.83
CA PHE A 211 6.58 4.15 -4.22
C PHE A 211 5.57 4.64 -3.16
N GLU A 212 5.82 4.38 -1.87
CA GLU A 212 4.90 4.76 -0.80
C GLU A 212 4.75 6.29 -0.71
N SER A 213 5.83 7.03 -0.93
CA SER A 213 5.83 8.50 -0.96
C SER A 213 4.95 9.04 -2.09
N LEU A 214 5.09 8.50 -3.30
CA LEU A 214 4.28 8.90 -4.47
C LEU A 214 2.80 8.57 -4.25
N ARG A 215 2.51 7.40 -3.69
CA ARG A 215 1.15 6.96 -3.40
C ARG A 215 0.48 7.81 -2.32
N LEU A 216 1.16 8.08 -1.20
CA LEU A 216 0.66 8.95 -0.14
C LEU A 216 0.47 10.40 -0.61
N ALA A 217 1.37 10.91 -1.45
CA ALA A 217 1.22 12.22 -2.07
C ALA A 217 -0.02 12.30 -2.97
N THR A 218 -0.23 11.26 -3.80
CA THR A 218 -1.41 11.14 -4.67
C THR A 218 -2.71 11.03 -3.87
N LEU A 219 -2.71 10.22 -2.82
CA LEU A 219 -3.81 10.06 -1.87
C LEU A 219 -4.24 11.39 -1.26
N ARG A 220 -3.27 12.17 -0.78
CA ARG A 220 -3.53 13.47 -0.16
C ARG A 220 -4.12 14.46 -1.15
N LYS A 221 -3.47 14.64 -2.32
CA LYS A 221 -3.95 15.56 -3.37
C LYS A 221 -5.39 15.25 -3.76
N THR A 222 -5.68 13.95 -3.90
CA THR A 222 -7.01 13.46 -4.25
C THR A 222 -8.02 13.72 -3.14
N SER A 223 -7.68 13.38 -1.90
CA SER A 223 -8.56 13.52 -0.75
C SER A 223 -8.89 14.98 -0.42
N LEU A 224 -7.97 15.91 -0.69
CA LEU A 224 -8.21 17.35 -0.52
C LEU A 224 -8.99 17.97 -1.69
N GLY A 225 -9.18 17.24 -2.79
CA GLY A 225 -9.85 17.78 -3.98
C GLY A 225 -9.00 18.83 -4.71
N GLU A 226 -7.67 18.83 -4.54
CA GLU A 226 -6.72 19.76 -5.18
C GLU A 226 -6.48 19.45 -6.67
N ARG A 227 -7.45 18.79 -7.31
CA ARG A 227 -7.39 18.44 -8.74
C ARG A 227 -7.91 19.59 -9.55
N ASN A 228 -7.29 19.84 -10.71
CA ASN A 228 -7.86 20.73 -11.70
C ASN A 228 -8.93 19.95 -12.49
N PRO A 229 -10.22 20.20 -12.27
CA PRO A 229 -11.29 19.44 -12.95
C PRO A 229 -11.34 19.73 -14.46
N ASN A 230 -10.66 20.77 -14.92
CA ASN A 230 -10.60 21.21 -16.31
C ASN A 230 -9.33 20.74 -17.03
N GLU A 231 -8.51 19.89 -16.40
CA GLU A 231 -7.33 19.35 -17.04
C GLU A 231 -7.71 18.33 -18.12
N VAL A 232 -7.23 18.55 -19.35
CA VAL A 232 -7.54 17.72 -20.51
C VAL A 232 -6.25 17.13 -21.07
N ALA A 233 -6.29 15.84 -21.44
CA ALA A 233 -5.23 15.19 -22.18
C ALA A 233 -5.35 15.52 -23.68
N ASN A 234 -4.62 16.55 -24.13
CA ASN A 234 -4.65 17.03 -25.52
C ASN A 234 -3.26 17.30 -26.12
N ARG A 235 -2.18 16.96 -25.40
CA ARG A 235 -0.81 17.08 -25.88
C ARG A 235 -0.27 15.73 -26.33
N PRO A 236 0.64 15.69 -27.33
CA PRO A 236 1.27 14.44 -27.74
C PRO A 236 2.21 13.93 -26.63
N LEU A 237 2.36 12.60 -26.56
CA LEU A 237 3.36 11.99 -25.68
C LEU A 237 4.77 12.35 -26.19
N PRO A 238 5.68 12.85 -25.34
CA PRO A 238 7.07 13.07 -25.72
C PRO A 238 7.75 11.78 -26.16
N GLY A 239 8.74 11.93 -27.05
CA GLY A 239 9.56 10.81 -27.50
C GLY A 239 10.36 10.16 -26.36
N PRO A 240 10.79 8.90 -26.52
CA PRO A 240 11.59 8.19 -25.53
C PRO A 240 12.89 8.92 -25.23
N ILE A 241 13.36 8.81 -23.98
CA ILE A 241 14.63 9.37 -23.55
C ILE A 241 15.73 8.42 -24.03
N HIS A 242 16.62 8.90 -24.91
CA HIS A 242 17.78 8.15 -25.35
C HIS A 242 19.02 8.60 -24.57
N GLY A 243 19.54 7.72 -23.72
CA GLY A 243 20.87 7.90 -23.11
C GLY A 243 21.94 7.16 -23.91
N PRO A 244 23.19 7.63 -23.92
CA PRO A 244 24.31 6.90 -24.51
C PRO A 244 24.49 5.53 -23.83
N VAL A 245 24.35 4.46 -24.61
CA VAL A 245 24.75 3.10 -24.22
C VAL A 245 26.23 2.96 -24.59
N LEU A 246 27.12 3.03 -23.61
CA LEU A 246 28.55 2.86 -23.82
C LEU A 246 29.05 1.67 -23.02
N VAL A 247 29.08 0.52 -23.69
CA VAL A 247 30.03 -0.55 -23.35
C VAL A 247 31.17 -0.43 -24.33
N ASP A 248 32.38 -0.39 -23.82
CA ASP A 248 33.58 -0.53 -24.63
C ASP A 248 33.59 -1.94 -25.23
N ARG A 249 33.06 -2.07 -26.46
CA ARG A 249 32.98 -3.34 -27.19
C ARG A 249 34.36 -3.98 -27.37
N GLN A 250 35.44 -3.19 -27.33
CA GLN A 250 36.80 -3.67 -27.50
C GLN A 250 37.31 -4.47 -26.29
N ARG A 251 36.65 -4.37 -25.12
CA ARG A 251 37.00 -5.13 -23.91
C ARG A 251 36.22 -6.42 -23.73
N LEU A 252 35.23 -6.69 -24.59
CA LEU A 252 34.42 -7.89 -24.51
C LEU A 252 35.24 -9.08 -25.01
N LYS A 253 35.48 -10.03 -24.10
CA LYS A 253 35.98 -11.36 -24.49
C LYS A 253 34.82 -12.20 -25.02
N ASP A 254 35.13 -13.31 -25.68
CA ASP A 254 34.11 -14.33 -25.93
C ASP A 254 33.66 -14.91 -24.58
N VAL A 255 32.38 -14.74 -24.26
CA VAL A 255 31.79 -15.07 -22.96
C VAL A 255 30.61 -15.97 -23.23
N THR A 256 30.63 -17.16 -22.63
CA THR A 256 29.49 -18.07 -22.63
C THR A 256 28.33 -17.42 -21.89
N VAL A 257 27.17 -17.41 -22.55
CA VAL A 257 25.92 -16.90 -22.02
C VAL A 257 24.88 -18.00 -22.09
N GLU A 258 24.01 -18.07 -21.09
CA GLU A 258 22.93 -19.04 -21.04
C GLU A 258 21.96 -18.91 -22.23
N GLU A 259 21.49 -20.05 -22.71
CA GLU A 259 20.59 -20.15 -23.87
C GLU A 259 19.25 -19.43 -23.65
N ILE A 260 18.71 -19.52 -22.43
CA ILE A 260 17.44 -18.88 -22.06
C ILE A 260 17.49 -17.35 -22.21
N ALA A 261 18.65 -16.70 -22.03
CA ALA A 261 18.78 -15.25 -22.20
C ALA A 261 18.69 -14.79 -23.67
N GLN A 262 18.79 -15.73 -24.63
CA GLN A 262 18.56 -15.45 -26.06
C GLN A 262 17.07 -15.22 -26.37
N HIS A 263 16.19 -15.65 -25.47
CA HIS A 263 14.74 -15.54 -25.60
C HIS A 263 14.15 -14.49 -24.65
N VAL A 264 15.00 -13.61 -24.12
CA VAL A 264 14.59 -12.52 -23.23
C VAL A 264 14.72 -11.19 -23.98
N PRO A 265 13.65 -10.37 -24.07
CA PRO A 265 13.75 -9.03 -24.62
C PRO A 265 14.76 -8.16 -23.84
N ARG A 266 15.61 -7.39 -24.54
CA ARG A 266 16.67 -6.57 -23.92
C ARG A 266 16.17 -5.54 -22.90
N ASP A 267 14.91 -5.13 -23.00
CA ASP A 267 14.25 -4.13 -22.17
C ASP A 267 13.49 -4.71 -20.97
N CYS A 268 13.64 -6.02 -20.71
CA CYS A 268 13.15 -6.66 -19.50
C CYS A 268 14.24 -6.69 -18.41
N PHE A 269 13.82 -6.62 -17.14
CA PHE A 269 14.62 -7.18 -16.06
C PHE A 269 14.68 -8.70 -16.19
N TYR A 270 15.72 -9.31 -15.64
CA TYR A 270 15.98 -10.73 -15.78
C TYR A 270 16.41 -11.34 -14.46
N VAL A 271 15.61 -12.29 -13.94
CA VAL A 271 15.91 -13.06 -12.73
C VAL A 271 15.98 -14.53 -13.12
N ARG A 272 17.19 -15.08 -13.20
CA ARG A 272 17.44 -16.48 -13.57
C ARG A 272 17.69 -17.33 -12.34
N PHE A 273 17.15 -18.55 -12.37
CA PHE A 273 17.33 -19.55 -11.31
C PHE A 273 18.26 -20.71 -11.72
N GLY A 274 18.50 -20.90 -13.02
CA GLY A 274 19.35 -21.97 -13.56
C GLY A 274 18.67 -23.34 -13.54
N ASN A 275 17.85 -23.62 -12.52
CA ASN A 275 17.05 -24.83 -12.38
C ASN A 275 15.81 -24.57 -11.49
N PHE A 276 14.86 -25.50 -11.53
CA PHE A 276 13.60 -25.37 -10.79
C PHE A 276 13.75 -25.47 -9.25
N PRO A 277 14.60 -26.35 -8.69
CA PRO A 277 14.86 -26.37 -7.24
C PRO A 277 15.34 -25.06 -6.65
N ASN A 278 16.17 -24.29 -7.37
CA ASN A 278 16.62 -22.97 -6.92
C ASN A 278 15.46 -21.96 -6.81
N PHE A 279 14.49 -22.04 -7.74
CA PHE A 279 13.26 -21.26 -7.66
C PHE A 279 12.42 -21.62 -6.43
N LEU A 280 12.20 -22.92 -6.19
CA LEU A 280 11.43 -23.39 -5.02
C LEU A 280 12.07 -22.95 -3.70
N TRP A 281 13.40 -23.07 -3.60
CA TRP A 281 14.15 -22.63 -2.44
C TRP A 281 14.00 -21.13 -2.17
N LEU A 282 14.17 -20.27 -3.19
CA LEU A 282 14.04 -18.83 -2.98
C LEU A 282 12.59 -18.45 -2.61
N ASP A 283 11.61 -19.08 -3.23
CA ASP A 283 10.20 -18.84 -2.90
C ASP A 283 9.87 -19.26 -1.46
N GLU A 284 10.40 -20.40 -0.98
CA GLU A 284 10.28 -20.83 0.42
C GLU A 284 10.96 -19.86 1.38
N LEU A 285 12.20 -19.45 1.08
CA LEU A 285 12.94 -18.46 1.86
C LEU A 285 12.15 -17.14 1.98
N ILE A 286 11.57 -16.66 0.89
CA ILE A 286 10.74 -15.44 0.88
C ILE A 286 9.44 -15.64 1.66
N ASN A 287 8.79 -16.81 1.60
CA ASN A 287 7.55 -17.04 2.32
C ASN A 287 7.77 -17.21 3.83
N GLU A 288 8.88 -17.85 4.24
CA GLU A 288 9.21 -18.12 5.64
C GLU A 288 9.80 -16.87 6.33
N TYR A 289 10.67 -16.13 5.65
CA TYR A 289 11.41 -14.98 6.21
C TYR A 289 11.04 -13.63 5.58
N GLY A 290 10.02 -13.58 4.71
CA GLY A 290 9.63 -12.38 3.95
C GLY A 290 9.20 -11.19 4.79
N GLY A 291 8.84 -11.40 6.06
CA GLY A 291 8.66 -10.30 7.01
C GLY A 291 9.96 -9.52 7.23
N ASP A 292 11.11 -10.20 7.36
CA ASP A 292 12.40 -9.62 7.74
C ASP A 292 13.30 -9.32 6.55
N LEU A 293 13.31 -10.16 5.50
CA LEU A 293 14.06 -9.91 4.26
C LEU A 293 13.45 -8.77 3.41
N SER A 294 12.11 -8.66 3.38
CA SER A 294 11.42 -7.51 2.80
C SER A 294 11.75 -6.24 3.60
N ARG A 295 11.76 -6.31 4.93
CA ARG A 295 12.18 -5.16 5.77
C ARG A 295 13.65 -4.73 5.56
N MET A 296 14.53 -5.64 5.15
CA MET A 296 15.94 -5.34 4.85
C MET A 296 16.16 -4.70 3.46
N VAL A 297 15.30 -4.95 2.48
CA VAL A 297 15.51 -4.52 1.08
C VAL A 297 14.45 -3.52 0.60
N THR A 298 13.26 -3.51 1.18
CA THR A 298 12.21 -2.52 0.90
C THR A 298 11.86 -1.74 2.17
N LEU A 299 12.05 -0.42 2.09
CA LEU A 299 11.51 0.53 3.05
C LEU A 299 9.99 0.32 3.13
N ARG A 300 9.54 -0.39 4.17
CA ARG A 300 8.15 -0.63 4.59
C ARG A 300 7.18 -1.03 3.47
N GLY A 301 6.83 -2.32 3.45
CA GLY A 301 5.63 -2.81 2.78
C GLY A 301 5.03 -3.95 3.57
N LEU A 302 3.78 -3.78 4.01
CA LEU A 302 2.95 -4.84 4.61
C LEU A 302 2.99 -6.08 3.70
N ASN A 303 3.01 -7.27 4.30
CA ASN A 303 3.04 -8.54 3.59
C ASN A 303 1.72 -8.75 2.83
N THR A 304 1.65 -8.38 1.55
CA THR A 304 0.40 -8.31 0.77
C THR A 304 0.11 -9.53 -0.11
N GLY A 305 0.72 -10.69 0.11
CA GLY A 305 0.42 -11.90 -0.70
C GLY A 305 0.68 -11.71 -2.21
N ASN A 306 1.69 -10.91 -2.57
CA ASN A 306 1.96 -10.49 -3.95
C ASN A 306 2.36 -11.67 -4.87
N SER A 307 3.13 -12.62 -4.33
CA SER A 307 3.55 -13.85 -5.03
C SER A 307 2.35 -14.70 -5.44
N GLU A 308 1.44 -14.96 -4.51
CA GLU A 308 0.20 -15.71 -4.76
C GLU A 308 -0.69 -15.02 -5.81
N ARG A 309 -0.79 -13.69 -5.76
CA ARG A 309 -1.58 -12.93 -6.73
C ARG A 309 -1.02 -13.05 -8.15
N VAL A 310 0.30 -12.92 -8.34
CA VAL A 310 0.93 -13.08 -9.66
C VAL A 310 0.79 -14.51 -10.16
N GLN A 311 1.04 -15.50 -9.31
CA GLN A 311 0.86 -16.92 -9.65
C GLN A 311 -0.56 -17.21 -10.12
N TYR A 312 -1.54 -16.73 -9.36
CA TYR A 312 -2.94 -16.85 -9.71
C TYR A 312 -3.27 -16.13 -11.02
N GLN A 313 -2.79 -14.89 -11.21
CA GLN A 313 -3.03 -14.10 -12.42
C GLN A 313 -2.46 -14.75 -13.69
N LEU A 314 -1.29 -15.38 -13.58
CA LEU A 314 -0.66 -16.15 -14.65
C LEU A 314 -1.27 -17.55 -14.84
N ALA A 315 -2.14 -18.00 -13.93
CA ALA A 315 -2.63 -19.38 -13.83
C ALA A 315 -1.49 -20.42 -13.71
N LEU A 316 -0.47 -20.08 -12.91
CA LEU A 316 0.67 -20.94 -12.59
C LEU A 316 0.61 -21.34 -11.12
N ARG A 317 0.23 -22.60 -10.83
CA ARG A 317 0.15 -23.11 -9.45
C ARG A 317 1.45 -23.80 -9.05
N LYS A 318 2.11 -23.29 -8.01
CA LYS A 318 3.35 -23.88 -7.45
C LYS A 318 3.22 -25.37 -7.15
N THR A 319 2.13 -25.81 -6.53
CA THR A 319 1.92 -27.22 -6.17
C THR A 319 1.80 -28.13 -7.40
N ALA A 320 1.15 -27.68 -8.47
CA ALA A 320 1.07 -28.45 -9.71
C ALA A 320 2.43 -28.55 -10.41
N LEU A 321 3.19 -27.43 -10.43
CA LEU A 321 4.55 -27.41 -10.96
C LEU A 321 5.49 -28.31 -10.12
N ALA A 322 5.44 -28.25 -8.79
CA ALA A 322 6.31 -29.04 -7.91
C ALA A 322 5.98 -30.55 -7.90
N THR A 323 4.71 -30.93 -8.04
CA THR A 323 4.28 -32.34 -7.98
C THR A 323 4.57 -33.09 -9.28
N ILE A 324 4.68 -32.39 -10.43
CA ILE A 324 4.84 -32.99 -11.77
C ILE A 324 6.17 -32.61 -12.44
N LEU A 325 6.76 -31.45 -12.10
CA LEU A 325 7.90 -30.84 -12.80
C LEU A 325 9.16 -30.74 -11.94
N GLY A 326 9.61 -31.86 -11.36
CA GLY A 326 10.99 -31.93 -10.86
C GLY A 326 12.02 -31.56 -11.96
N ASN A 327 13.32 -31.61 -11.65
CA ASN A 327 14.43 -31.34 -12.59
C ASN A 327 14.36 -32.13 -13.93
N GLN A 328 13.45 -33.10 -14.06
CA GLN A 328 13.20 -33.91 -15.26
C GLN A 328 12.41 -33.18 -16.36
N VAL A 329 11.63 -32.15 -16.05
CA VAL A 329 10.79 -31.45 -17.06
C VAL A 329 11.27 -30.03 -17.38
N ILE A 330 11.79 -29.31 -16.40
CA ILE A 330 12.32 -27.95 -16.57
C ILE A 330 13.85 -28.01 -16.56
N ARG A 331 14.48 -27.47 -17.61
CA ARG A 331 15.94 -27.32 -17.71
C ARG A 331 16.41 -26.07 -16.99
N ASP A 332 15.76 -24.94 -17.26
CA ASP A 332 16.07 -23.61 -16.71
C ASP A 332 14.77 -22.79 -16.57
N LEU A 333 14.79 -21.79 -15.70
CA LEU A 333 13.66 -20.91 -15.40
C LEU A 333 14.16 -19.49 -15.16
N ALA A 334 13.45 -18.52 -15.74
CA ALA A 334 13.66 -17.11 -15.48
C ALA A 334 12.33 -16.35 -15.29
N ILE A 335 12.33 -15.37 -14.38
CA ILE A 335 11.29 -14.35 -14.30
C ILE A 335 11.78 -13.12 -15.07
N ILE A 336 10.94 -12.61 -15.96
CA ILE A 336 11.22 -11.43 -16.76
C ILE A 336 10.11 -10.41 -16.63
N GLY A 337 10.41 -9.13 -16.78
CA GLY A 337 9.37 -8.12 -16.74
C GLY A 337 9.84 -6.73 -17.13
N ARG A 338 8.86 -5.87 -17.39
CA ARG A 338 9.08 -4.46 -17.77
C ARG A 338 8.59 -3.46 -16.73
N ASP A 339 7.98 -3.98 -15.67
CA ASP A 339 7.39 -3.19 -14.61
C ASP A 339 7.59 -3.94 -13.29
N PRO A 340 8.38 -3.41 -12.34
CA PRO A 340 8.61 -4.04 -11.06
C PRO A 340 7.42 -3.88 -10.08
N PHE A 341 6.38 -3.09 -10.41
CA PHE A 341 5.26 -2.80 -9.50
C PHE A 341 4.21 -3.93 -9.44
N ILE A 342 4.57 -5.00 -8.71
CA ILE A 342 3.71 -6.18 -8.54
C ILE A 342 2.43 -5.89 -7.75
N GLN A 343 2.46 -4.91 -6.83
CA GLN A 343 1.31 -4.60 -5.98
C GLN A 343 0.07 -4.16 -6.78
N GLU A 344 0.25 -3.46 -7.90
CA GLU A 344 -0.85 -2.90 -8.70
C GLU A 344 -1.17 -3.70 -9.96
N GLY A 345 -0.29 -4.59 -10.43
CA GLY A 345 -0.47 -5.34 -11.69
C GLY A 345 0.73 -5.20 -12.63
N ALA A 346 1.84 -5.85 -12.25
CA ALA A 346 3.09 -5.78 -12.99
C ALA A 346 3.02 -6.41 -14.39
N ALA A 347 3.79 -5.83 -15.31
CA ALA A 347 4.21 -6.46 -16.55
C ALA A 347 5.31 -7.49 -16.27
N VAL A 348 4.91 -8.73 -16.05
CA VAL A 348 5.81 -9.82 -15.64
C VAL A 348 5.47 -11.12 -16.36
N GLY A 349 6.44 -12.00 -16.52
CA GLY A 349 6.26 -13.33 -17.04
C GLY A 349 7.30 -14.31 -16.52
N VAL A 350 6.98 -15.59 -16.65
CA VAL A 350 7.89 -16.69 -16.37
C VAL A 350 8.25 -17.34 -17.70
N LEU A 351 9.54 -17.38 -17.98
CA LEU A 351 10.14 -18.04 -19.12
C LEU A 351 10.74 -19.37 -18.65
N PHE A 352 10.29 -20.46 -19.26
CA PHE A 352 10.79 -21.80 -18.98
C PHE A 352 11.57 -22.31 -20.17
N GLN A 353 12.70 -22.98 -19.92
CA GLN A 353 13.32 -23.85 -20.89
C GLN A 353 12.90 -25.30 -20.57
N ALA A 354 12.10 -25.90 -21.44
CA ALA A 354 11.60 -27.26 -21.26
C ALA A 354 12.66 -28.31 -21.64
N ARG A 355 12.62 -29.47 -20.97
CA ARG A 355 13.33 -30.67 -21.41
C ARG A 355 12.52 -31.52 -22.38
N ASN A 356 11.19 -31.43 -22.30
CA ASN A 356 10.25 -32.22 -23.09
C ASN A 356 8.85 -31.58 -23.11
N ASN A 357 7.93 -32.16 -23.89
CA ASN A 357 6.59 -31.62 -24.12
C ASN A 357 5.64 -31.73 -22.92
N LEU A 358 6.02 -32.39 -21.81
CA LEU A 358 5.14 -32.53 -20.64
C LEU A 358 4.84 -31.17 -19.99
N LEU A 359 5.76 -30.20 -20.06
CA LEU A 359 5.54 -28.85 -19.57
C LEU A 359 4.33 -28.19 -20.27
N ALA A 360 4.24 -28.32 -21.60
CA ALA A 360 3.14 -27.75 -22.37
C ALA A 360 1.78 -28.34 -21.97
N VAL A 361 1.75 -29.65 -21.70
CA VAL A 361 0.54 -30.36 -21.27
C VAL A 361 0.10 -29.89 -19.89
N ASP A 362 1.04 -29.76 -18.95
CA ASP A 362 0.77 -29.28 -17.60
C ASP A 362 0.28 -27.83 -17.59
N LEU A 363 0.95 -26.92 -18.32
CA LEU A 363 0.52 -25.53 -18.47
C LEU A 363 -0.92 -25.44 -19.04
N LYS A 364 -1.25 -26.23 -20.05
CA LYS A 364 -2.63 -26.29 -20.59
C LYS A 364 -3.62 -26.79 -19.55
N LYS A 365 -3.27 -27.82 -18.78
CA LYS A 365 -4.11 -28.36 -17.69
C LYS A 365 -4.37 -27.31 -16.60
N GLN A 366 -3.34 -26.58 -16.16
CA GLN A 366 -3.47 -25.53 -15.16
C GLN A 366 -4.38 -24.38 -15.64
N ARG A 367 -4.22 -23.96 -16.90
CA ARG A 367 -5.06 -22.93 -17.52
C ARG A 367 -6.53 -23.35 -17.61
N ASN A 368 -6.80 -24.61 -17.98
CA ASN A 368 -8.16 -25.13 -18.01
C ASN A 368 -8.79 -25.23 -16.61
N ALA A 369 -8.01 -25.57 -15.59
CA ALA A 369 -8.47 -25.57 -14.20
C ALA A 369 -8.80 -24.15 -13.71
N ALA A 370 -7.96 -23.16 -14.03
CA ALA A 370 -8.21 -21.75 -13.71
C ALA A 370 -9.44 -21.20 -14.47
N LEU A 371 -9.61 -21.56 -15.74
CA LEU A 371 -10.81 -21.23 -16.53
C LEU A 371 -12.08 -21.75 -15.86
N GLN A 372 -12.07 -23.02 -15.41
CA GLN A 372 -13.24 -23.63 -14.79
C GLN A 372 -13.53 -23.01 -13.41
N GLN A 373 -12.49 -22.67 -12.64
CA GLN A 373 -12.64 -22.02 -11.34
C GLN A 373 -13.25 -20.61 -11.45
N GLU A 374 -12.86 -19.84 -12.46
CA GLU A 374 -13.27 -18.44 -12.62
C GLU A 374 -14.39 -18.24 -13.66
N LYS A 375 -15.07 -19.32 -14.07
CA LYS A 375 -16.12 -19.27 -15.10
C LYS A 375 -17.28 -18.33 -14.70
N GLU A 376 -17.67 -18.34 -13.43
CA GLU A 376 -18.71 -17.45 -12.88
C GLU A 376 -18.28 -15.98 -12.87
N ASN A 377 -16.97 -15.71 -12.82
CA ASN A 377 -16.40 -14.37 -12.87
C ASN A 377 -16.08 -13.91 -14.31
N GLY A 378 -16.57 -14.65 -15.32
CA GLY A 378 -16.41 -14.31 -16.73
C GLY A 378 -15.07 -14.70 -17.35
N ALA A 379 -14.38 -15.70 -16.79
CA ALA A 379 -13.13 -16.20 -17.38
C ALA A 379 -13.34 -16.77 -18.79
N THR A 380 -12.42 -16.43 -19.69
CA THR A 380 -12.41 -16.88 -21.08
C THR A 380 -11.02 -17.36 -21.46
N LEU A 381 -10.98 -18.40 -22.29
CA LEU A 381 -9.76 -18.91 -22.91
C LEU A 381 -9.94 -18.83 -24.42
N ARG A 382 -9.11 -18.02 -25.09
CA ARG A 382 -9.17 -17.78 -26.53
C ARG A 382 -7.78 -17.82 -27.16
N THR A 383 -7.73 -18.11 -28.45
CA THR A 383 -6.52 -17.90 -29.27
C THR A 383 -6.60 -16.49 -29.84
N VAL A 384 -5.54 -15.70 -29.64
CA VAL A 384 -5.39 -14.35 -30.20
C VAL A 384 -4.17 -14.31 -31.09
N ASN A 385 -4.23 -13.57 -32.20
CA ASN A 385 -3.08 -13.36 -33.05
C ASN A 385 -2.24 -12.20 -32.51
N ILE A 386 -0.96 -12.43 -32.21
CA ILE A 386 0.00 -11.42 -31.77
C ILE A 386 1.24 -11.55 -32.65
N ALA A 387 1.60 -10.47 -33.35
CA ALA A 387 2.72 -10.44 -34.30
C ALA A 387 2.69 -11.60 -35.33
N GLY A 388 1.50 -12.01 -35.78
CA GLY A 388 1.36 -13.11 -36.74
C GLY A 388 1.33 -14.51 -36.13
N HIS A 389 1.53 -14.66 -34.81
CA HIS A 389 1.52 -15.95 -34.13
C HIS A 389 0.24 -16.18 -33.31
N ASP A 390 -0.17 -17.45 -33.23
CA ASP A 390 -1.28 -17.88 -32.38
C ASP A 390 -0.85 -17.96 -30.91
N VAL A 391 -1.47 -17.13 -30.07
CA VAL A 391 -1.20 -17.05 -28.64
C VAL A 391 -2.43 -17.46 -27.84
N SER A 392 -2.23 -18.34 -26.86
CA SER A 392 -3.30 -18.68 -25.92
C SER A 392 -3.46 -17.55 -24.90
N PHE A 393 -4.65 -16.99 -24.78
CA PHE A 393 -4.96 -15.93 -23.83
C PHE A 393 -6.10 -16.33 -22.90
N LEU A 394 -5.78 -16.43 -21.61
CA LEU A 394 -6.70 -16.68 -20.50
C LEU A 394 -6.94 -15.38 -19.76
N SER A 395 -8.20 -14.95 -19.64
CA SER A 395 -8.52 -13.65 -19.06
C SER A 395 -9.87 -13.59 -18.35
N THR A 396 -9.97 -12.74 -17.34
CA THR A 396 -11.23 -12.23 -16.77
C THR A 396 -11.39 -10.74 -17.10
N PRO A 397 -12.62 -10.18 -17.10
CA PRO A 397 -12.85 -8.76 -17.40
C PRO A 397 -12.14 -7.78 -16.45
N ASP A 398 -11.88 -8.21 -15.22
CA ASP A 398 -11.21 -7.43 -14.17
C ASP A 398 -9.68 -7.67 -14.10
N ASN A 399 -9.13 -8.44 -15.04
CA ASN A 399 -7.73 -8.85 -15.13
C ASN A 399 -7.22 -9.72 -13.96
N ARG A 400 -8.10 -10.25 -13.10
CA ARG A 400 -7.72 -11.23 -12.06
C ARG A 400 -7.04 -12.46 -12.63
N LEU A 401 -7.53 -12.95 -13.77
CA LEU A 401 -6.76 -13.76 -14.70
C LEU A 401 -6.32 -12.88 -15.86
N ARG A 402 -5.04 -12.91 -16.17
CA ARG A 402 -4.48 -12.28 -17.37
C ARG A 402 -3.19 -13.01 -17.72
N SER A 403 -3.32 -14.00 -18.59
CA SER A 403 -2.22 -14.93 -18.88
C SER A 403 -2.13 -15.25 -20.36
N TYR A 404 -1.14 -14.65 -21.02
CA TYR A 404 -0.70 -14.99 -22.36
C TYR A 404 0.27 -16.17 -22.29
N TYR A 405 0.11 -17.14 -23.19
CA TYR A 405 0.98 -18.30 -23.30
C TYR A 405 1.30 -18.59 -24.78
N ALA A 406 2.61 -18.66 -25.06
CA ALA A 406 3.15 -19.08 -26.36
C ALA A 406 4.49 -19.79 -26.18
N THR A 407 4.98 -20.37 -27.28
CA THR A 407 6.21 -21.16 -27.31
C THR A 407 7.10 -20.77 -28.49
N ASP A 408 8.41 -20.77 -28.26
CA ASP A 408 9.44 -20.71 -29.30
C ASP A 408 10.40 -21.89 -29.09
N GLY A 409 10.32 -22.91 -29.94
CA GLY A 409 11.04 -24.17 -29.74
C GLY A 409 10.76 -24.82 -28.36
N VAL A 410 11.81 -24.95 -27.55
CA VAL A 410 11.73 -25.49 -26.17
C VAL A 410 11.45 -24.43 -25.11
N PHE A 411 11.29 -23.16 -25.51
CA PHE A 411 11.06 -22.04 -24.61
C PHE A 411 9.58 -21.74 -24.50
N HIS A 412 9.07 -21.73 -23.27
CA HIS A 412 7.67 -21.46 -22.96
C HIS A 412 7.57 -20.15 -22.19
N LEU A 413 6.84 -19.16 -22.72
CA LEU A 413 6.57 -17.92 -22.02
C LEU A 413 5.14 -17.88 -21.53
N VAL A 414 4.95 -17.62 -20.24
CA VAL A 414 3.66 -17.28 -19.63
C VAL A 414 3.76 -15.88 -19.02
N THR A 415 2.99 -14.91 -19.50
CA THR A 415 3.11 -13.50 -19.07
C THR A 415 1.77 -12.79 -18.93
N THR A 416 1.72 -11.76 -18.07
CA THR A 416 0.58 -10.85 -17.91
C THR A 416 0.53 -9.78 -19.01
N SER A 417 1.63 -9.54 -19.72
CA SER A 417 1.75 -8.43 -20.67
C SER A 417 1.73 -8.90 -22.12
N GLN A 418 0.85 -8.28 -22.92
CA GLN A 418 0.83 -8.45 -24.35
C GLN A 418 2.12 -7.97 -25.01
N VAL A 419 2.67 -6.83 -24.54
CA VAL A 419 3.93 -6.28 -25.09
C VAL A 419 5.13 -7.19 -24.83
N ILE A 420 5.20 -7.85 -23.67
CA ILE A 420 6.27 -8.83 -23.40
C ILE A 420 6.12 -10.04 -24.33
N MET A 421 4.87 -10.52 -24.52
CA MET A 421 4.58 -11.63 -25.42
C MET A 421 4.95 -11.31 -26.88
N GLU A 422 4.55 -10.13 -27.37
CA GLU A 422 4.88 -9.65 -28.72
C GLU A 422 6.39 -9.57 -28.93
N ARG A 423 7.12 -9.04 -27.95
CA ARG A 423 8.59 -8.99 -28.02
C ARG A 423 9.22 -10.37 -28.04
N PHE A 424 8.77 -11.28 -27.18
CA PHE A 424 9.26 -12.65 -27.15
C PHE A 424 9.11 -13.35 -28.51
N LEU A 425 7.96 -13.18 -29.17
CA LEU A 425 7.67 -13.80 -30.47
C LEU A 425 8.45 -13.17 -31.63
N THR A 426 8.76 -11.88 -31.56
CA THR A 426 9.46 -11.14 -32.62
C THR A 426 10.99 -11.13 -32.47
N LEU A 427 11.51 -11.67 -31.36
CA LEU A 427 12.96 -11.78 -31.10
C LEU A 427 13.72 -12.49 -32.24
N PRO A 428 13.26 -13.66 -32.75
CA PRO A 428 14.00 -14.40 -33.78
C PRO A 428 14.15 -13.64 -35.11
N GLU A 429 13.19 -12.79 -35.45
CA GLU A 429 13.13 -12.12 -36.76
C GLU A 429 13.85 -10.76 -36.74
N HIS A 430 13.62 -9.96 -35.69
CA HIS A 430 13.91 -8.52 -35.73
C HIS A 430 14.43 -7.95 -34.40
N GLY A 431 14.52 -8.76 -33.34
CA GLY A 431 14.83 -8.29 -31.99
C GLY A 431 16.27 -8.55 -31.56
N GLU A 432 16.84 -7.59 -30.81
CA GLU A 432 18.04 -7.87 -30.01
C GLU A 432 17.62 -8.52 -28.69
N SER A 433 18.00 -9.79 -28.51
CA SER A 433 17.86 -10.48 -27.24
C SER A 433 18.80 -9.90 -26.18
N LEU A 434 18.47 -10.16 -24.91
CA LEU A 434 19.32 -9.76 -23.79
C LEU A 434 20.73 -10.32 -23.94
N ALA A 435 20.88 -11.59 -24.34
CA ALA A 435 22.15 -12.25 -24.62
C ALA A 435 22.98 -11.59 -25.74
N ALA A 436 22.33 -10.95 -26.71
CA ALA A 436 23.01 -10.24 -27.79
C ALA A 436 23.62 -8.91 -27.32
N THR A 437 23.15 -8.35 -26.21
CA THR A 437 23.62 -7.03 -25.75
C THR A 437 25.06 -7.08 -25.20
N ALA A 438 25.84 -6.05 -25.55
CA ALA A 438 27.19 -5.86 -25.02
C ALA A 438 27.23 -5.74 -23.49
N GLU A 439 26.22 -5.06 -22.89
CA GLU A 439 26.13 -4.88 -21.43
C GLU A 439 25.92 -6.21 -20.72
N PHE A 440 25.07 -7.09 -21.26
CA PHE A 440 24.83 -8.39 -20.65
C PHE A 440 26.04 -9.32 -20.76
N ARG A 441 26.73 -9.32 -21.91
CA ARG A 441 27.98 -10.08 -22.07
C ARG A 441 29.05 -9.60 -21.10
N TYR A 442 29.17 -8.29 -20.88
CA TYR A 442 30.05 -7.74 -19.85
C TYR A 442 29.63 -8.16 -18.42
N ALA A 443 28.32 -8.17 -18.15
CA ALA A 443 27.79 -8.65 -16.87
C ALA A 443 28.14 -10.12 -16.63
N ARG A 444 28.01 -10.98 -17.66
CA ARG A 444 28.44 -12.38 -17.61
C ARG A 444 29.96 -12.57 -17.57
N GLN A 445 30.74 -11.65 -18.12
CA GLN A 445 32.20 -11.66 -17.90
C GLN A 445 32.55 -11.41 -16.42
N THR A 446 31.73 -10.61 -15.75
CA THR A 446 31.93 -10.17 -14.36
C THR A 446 31.40 -11.19 -13.34
N LEU A 447 30.25 -11.79 -13.65
CA LEU A 447 29.59 -12.87 -12.91
C LEU A 447 29.32 -14.04 -13.89
N PRO A 448 30.35 -14.83 -14.22
CA PRO A 448 30.23 -15.91 -15.20
C PRO A 448 29.33 -17.03 -14.73
N GLU A 449 28.68 -17.69 -15.68
CA GLU A 449 27.81 -18.84 -15.43
C GLU A 449 28.54 -19.96 -14.65
N SER A 450 29.85 -20.11 -14.85
CA SER A 450 30.68 -21.08 -14.12
C SER A 450 30.73 -20.88 -12.60
N ARG A 451 30.27 -19.73 -12.09
CA ARG A 451 30.11 -19.52 -10.64
C ARG A 451 28.99 -20.35 -10.05
N ASP A 452 28.04 -20.81 -10.87
CA ASP A 452 26.86 -21.56 -10.43
C ASP A 452 26.13 -20.84 -9.29
N ASP A 453 25.86 -19.55 -9.51
CA ASP A 453 25.07 -18.74 -8.58
C ASP A 453 23.62 -19.28 -8.58
N THR A 454 23.05 -19.46 -7.40
CA THR A 454 21.69 -19.96 -7.17
C THR A 454 20.63 -19.07 -7.83
N VAL A 455 20.84 -17.76 -7.79
CA VAL A 455 20.00 -16.77 -8.46
C VAL A 455 20.91 -15.73 -9.11
N PHE A 456 20.61 -15.38 -10.35
CA PHE A 456 21.25 -14.27 -11.05
C PHE A 456 20.22 -13.22 -11.45
N VAL A 457 20.36 -12.01 -10.93
CA VAL A 457 19.49 -10.87 -11.23
C VAL A 457 20.23 -9.87 -12.10
N TYR A 458 19.57 -9.37 -13.14
CA TYR A 458 20.10 -8.36 -14.03
C TYR A 458 19.04 -7.32 -14.39
N PHE A 459 19.39 -6.05 -14.19
CA PHE A 459 18.60 -4.89 -14.61
C PHE A 459 19.37 -4.15 -15.70
N SER A 460 18.95 -4.32 -16.95
CA SER A 460 19.60 -3.68 -18.11
C SER A 460 19.42 -2.16 -18.10
N SER A 461 20.32 -1.44 -18.76
CA SER A 461 20.13 0.02 -18.96
C SER A 461 18.86 0.31 -19.77
N PHE A 462 18.49 -0.56 -20.72
CA PHE A 462 17.25 -0.45 -21.51
C PHE A 462 16.00 -0.58 -20.64
N PHE A 463 15.98 -1.52 -19.69
CA PHE A 463 14.89 -1.66 -18.72
C PHE A 463 14.77 -0.39 -17.87
N GLN A 464 15.88 0.09 -17.32
CA GLN A 464 15.91 1.29 -16.48
C GLN A 464 15.50 2.57 -17.25
N GLN A 465 15.94 2.71 -18.51
CA GLN A 465 15.50 3.77 -19.42
C GLN A 465 14.00 3.70 -19.71
N GLY A 466 13.44 2.47 -19.80
CA GLY A 466 12.01 2.25 -19.92
C GLY A 466 11.23 2.78 -18.73
N LEU A 467 11.74 2.61 -17.50
CA LEU A 467 11.10 3.12 -16.27
C LEU A 467 11.05 4.64 -16.25
N ILE A 468 12.07 5.33 -16.74
CA ILE A 468 12.05 6.80 -16.84
C ILE A 468 11.41 7.29 -18.15
N GLY A 469 10.88 6.40 -19.00
CA GLY A 469 10.26 6.79 -20.26
C GLY A 469 8.95 7.58 -20.06
N PRO A 470 8.58 8.51 -20.95
CA PRO A 470 7.35 9.29 -20.83
C PRO A 470 6.08 8.43 -20.69
N GLN A 471 5.97 7.33 -21.46
CA GLN A 471 4.82 6.42 -21.35
C GLN A 471 4.69 5.86 -19.93
N TYR A 472 5.80 5.36 -19.39
CA TYR A 472 5.82 4.73 -18.08
C TYR A 472 5.54 5.74 -16.96
N GLN A 473 6.14 6.93 -17.03
CA GLN A 473 5.89 8.03 -16.09
C GLN A 473 4.41 8.40 -16.01
N VAL A 474 3.80 8.65 -17.17
CA VAL A 474 2.41 9.08 -17.26
C VAL A 474 1.48 7.98 -16.76
N GLU A 475 1.66 6.76 -17.24
CA GLU A 475 0.76 5.67 -16.86
C GLU A 475 0.96 5.23 -15.41
N LEU A 476 2.19 5.24 -14.87
CA LEU A 476 2.41 4.99 -13.45
C LEU A 476 1.67 6.03 -12.59
N SER A 477 1.76 7.31 -12.94
CA SER A 477 1.04 8.38 -12.22
C SER A 477 -0.48 8.17 -12.29
N ARG A 478 -1.03 7.87 -13.47
CA ARG A 478 -2.48 7.62 -13.64
C ARG A 478 -2.93 6.35 -12.94
N ARG A 479 -2.09 5.32 -12.88
CA ARG A 479 -2.35 4.06 -12.16
C ARG A 479 -2.35 4.24 -10.65
N LEU A 480 -1.37 4.96 -10.10
CA LEU A 480 -1.33 5.32 -8.67
C LEU A 480 -2.58 6.09 -8.26
N GLN A 481 -3.00 6.99 -9.15
CA GLN A 481 -4.23 7.73 -8.99
C GLN A 481 -5.48 6.84 -9.06
N ALA A 482 -5.49 5.86 -9.96
CA ALA A 482 -6.59 4.90 -10.05
C ALA A 482 -6.70 4.04 -8.78
N ALA A 483 -5.58 3.50 -8.29
CA ALA A 483 -5.53 2.77 -7.03
C ALA A 483 -6.05 3.63 -5.88
N THR A 484 -5.56 4.86 -5.77
CA THR A 484 -5.99 5.84 -4.77
C THR A 484 -7.50 6.09 -4.80
N ASP A 485 -8.07 6.32 -6.00
CA ASP A 485 -9.51 6.56 -6.12
C ASP A 485 -10.31 5.32 -5.66
N LEU A 486 -9.90 4.11 -6.04
CA LEU A 486 -10.59 2.89 -5.61
C LEU A 486 -10.54 2.70 -4.09
N GLU A 487 -9.41 3.00 -3.46
CA GLU A 487 -9.26 2.94 -2.00
C GLU A 487 -10.11 4.01 -1.30
N LEU A 488 -10.16 5.23 -1.85
CA LEU A 488 -11.02 6.28 -1.32
C LEU A 488 -12.51 5.93 -1.41
N VAL A 489 -12.95 5.26 -2.47
CA VAL A 489 -14.32 4.75 -2.57
C VAL A 489 -14.59 3.72 -1.46
N GLN A 490 -13.66 2.81 -1.20
CA GLN A 490 -13.82 1.81 -0.13
C GLN A 490 -13.87 2.48 1.26
N LEU A 491 -12.95 3.39 1.55
CA LEU A 491 -12.90 4.13 2.80
C LEU A 491 -14.15 5.02 2.99
N ALA A 492 -14.62 5.65 1.92
CA ALA A 492 -15.85 6.44 1.95
C ALA A 492 -17.09 5.58 2.19
N LYS A 493 -17.15 4.36 1.64
CA LYS A 493 -18.23 3.41 1.96
C LYS A 493 -18.18 2.96 3.42
N LEU A 494 -16.99 2.70 3.96
CA LEU A 494 -16.82 2.36 5.38
C LEU A 494 -17.20 3.53 6.28
N ALA A 495 -16.81 4.76 5.93
CA ALA A 495 -17.20 5.96 6.65
C ALA A 495 -18.72 6.21 6.56
N ALA A 496 -19.34 6.01 5.40
CA ALA A 496 -20.79 6.09 5.24
C ALA A 496 -21.52 5.10 6.15
N ALA A 497 -21.05 3.84 6.19
CA ALA A 497 -21.60 2.82 7.07
C ALA A 497 -21.42 3.19 8.56
N ALA A 498 -20.24 3.69 8.95
CA ALA A 498 -19.97 4.15 10.30
C ALA A 498 -20.81 5.38 10.71
N GLU A 499 -21.15 6.25 9.75
CA GLU A 499 -22.02 7.41 9.95
C GLU A 499 -23.52 7.11 9.80
N ASN A 500 -23.91 5.85 9.58
CA ASN A 500 -25.29 5.43 9.26
C ASN A 500 -25.90 6.22 8.09
N SER A 501 -25.09 6.56 7.09
CA SER A 501 -25.52 7.32 5.91
C SER A 501 -26.05 6.35 4.83
N PRO A 502 -27.24 6.60 4.25
CA PRO A 502 -27.93 5.64 3.36
C PRO A 502 -27.32 5.50 1.94
N GLY A 503 -26.29 6.29 1.62
CA GLY A 503 -25.73 6.38 0.27
C GLY A 503 -24.47 5.52 0.08
N HIS A 504 -24.49 4.63 -0.92
CA HIS A 504 -23.37 3.73 -1.26
C HIS A 504 -22.84 3.94 -2.69
N THR A 505 -23.46 4.82 -3.48
CA THR A 505 -22.98 5.21 -4.80
C THR A 505 -21.95 6.34 -4.70
N ILE A 506 -21.12 6.51 -5.74
CA ILE A 506 -20.10 7.57 -5.76
C ILE A 506 -20.74 8.96 -5.65
N ASP A 507 -21.85 9.20 -6.36
CA ASP A 507 -22.54 10.49 -6.35
C ASP A 507 -23.10 10.83 -4.96
N GLU A 508 -23.70 9.84 -4.27
CA GLU A 508 -24.16 10.02 -2.90
C GLU A 508 -22.99 10.29 -1.94
N LEU A 509 -21.88 9.57 -2.09
CA LEU A 509 -20.67 9.80 -1.27
C LEU A 509 -20.10 11.21 -1.47
N ILE A 510 -20.18 11.77 -2.69
CA ILE A 510 -19.83 13.16 -2.96
C ILE A 510 -20.85 14.10 -2.31
N GLN A 511 -22.15 13.85 -2.46
CA GLN A 511 -23.22 14.67 -1.88
C GLN A 511 -23.13 14.76 -0.34
N HIS A 512 -22.76 13.66 0.32
CA HIS A 512 -22.54 13.62 1.77
C HIS A 512 -21.17 14.19 2.21
N GLY A 513 -20.34 14.61 1.26
CA GLY A 513 -19.01 15.19 1.50
C GLY A 513 -17.96 14.17 1.92
N LEU A 514 -18.24 12.86 1.82
CA LEU A 514 -17.31 11.75 2.11
C LEU A 514 -16.25 11.60 1.02
N LEU A 515 -16.58 12.01 -0.20
CA LEU A 515 -15.67 12.18 -1.33
C LEU A 515 -15.60 13.67 -1.75
N PRO A 516 -14.49 14.12 -2.37
CA PRO A 516 -14.34 15.50 -2.84
C PRO A 516 -15.26 15.80 -4.03
N VAL A 517 -15.53 17.09 -4.25
CA VAL A 517 -16.26 17.56 -5.44
C VAL A 517 -15.43 17.20 -6.69
N HIS A 518 -16.09 16.70 -7.73
CA HIS A 518 -15.45 16.20 -8.98
C HIS A 518 -14.59 14.93 -8.84
N PHE A 519 -14.78 14.15 -7.77
CA PHE A 519 -14.14 12.85 -7.62
C PHE A 519 -14.36 11.95 -8.85
N GLY A 520 -13.35 11.15 -9.20
CA GLY A 520 -13.43 10.17 -10.28
C GLY A 520 -13.28 10.72 -11.71
N LYS A 521 -13.24 12.05 -11.91
CA LYS A 521 -12.95 12.64 -13.23
C LYS A 521 -11.45 12.63 -13.50
N ARG A 522 -11.01 11.93 -14.55
CA ARG A 522 -9.59 11.85 -14.95
C ARG A 522 -9.36 12.29 -16.38
N ALA A 523 -8.13 12.75 -16.65
CA ALA A 523 -7.73 13.26 -17.95
C ALA A 523 -7.78 12.20 -19.08
N ASP A 524 -7.60 10.93 -18.73
CA ASP A 524 -7.70 9.78 -19.65
C ASP A 524 -9.14 9.25 -19.80
N ARG A 525 -10.12 9.95 -19.20
CA ARG A 525 -11.55 9.56 -19.15
C ARG A 525 -11.81 8.23 -18.43
N SER A 526 -10.81 7.64 -17.78
CA SER A 526 -11.03 6.50 -16.89
C SER A 526 -11.71 6.97 -15.60
N GLN A 527 -12.51 6.09 -15.00
CA GLN A 527 -13.23 6.39 -13.78
C GLN A 527 -13.43 5.14 -12.91
N PRO A 528 -13.60 5.29 -11.59
CA PRO A 528 -14.04 4.21 -10.73
C PRO A 528 -15.43 3.73 -11.14
N ILE A 529 -15.55 2.42 -11.35
CA ILE A 529 -16.81 1.72 -11.64
C ILE A 529 -17.02 0.58 -10.64
N THR A 530 -18.21 0.00 -10.64
CA THR A 530 -18.47 -1.25 -9.93
C THR A 530 -18.57 -2.37 -10.96
N LEU A 531 -17.67 -3.35 -10.87
CA LEU A 531 -17.62 -4.53 -11.72
C LEU A 531 -17.82 -5.77 -10.84
N ASN A 532 -18.87 -6.56 -11.11
CA ASN A 532 -19.25 -7.73 -10.29
C ASN A 532 -19.34 -7.43 -8.77
N GLY A 533 -19.93 -6.29 -8.42
CA GLY A 533 -20.08 -5.85 -7.02
C GLY A 533 -18.80 -5.32 -6.36
N ARG A 534 -17.67 -5.25 -7.09
CA ARG A 534 -16.38 -4.76 -6.57
C ARG A 534 -15.95 -3.46 -7.25
N PRO A 535 -15.26 -2.55 -6.53
CA PRO A 535 -14.66 -1.38 -7.16
C PRO A 535 -13.58 -1.80 -8.17
N ALA A 536 -13.64 -1.23 -9.38
CA ALA A 536 -12.66 -1.42 -10.44
C ALA A 536 -12.46 -0.11 -11.20
N ASP A 537 -11.34 0.00 -11.90
CA ASP A 537 -11.10 1.08 -12.85
C ASP A 537 -11.66 0.73 -14.23
N SER A 538 -12.34 1.67 -14.88
CA SER A 538 -12.97 1.42 -16.18
C SER A 538 -12.00 1.09 -17.31
N LEU A 539 -10.73 1.50 -17.19
CA LEU A 539 -9.68 1.21 -18.18
C LEU A 539 -8.76 0.10 -17.70
N ARG A 540 -8.33 0.14 -16.43
CA ARG A 540 -7.27 -0.72 -15.90
C ARG A 540 -7.77 -2.02 -15.28
N GLY A 541 -9.03 -2.12 -14.87
CA GLY A 541 -9.57 -3.30 -14.18
C GLY A 541 -9.48 -3.20 -12.65
N ALA A 542 -9.41 -4.33 -11.95
CA ALA A 542 -9.44 -4.35 -10.48
C ALA A 542 -8.10 -3.94 -9.83
N GLN A 543 -8.18 -3.36 -8.64
CA GLN A 543 -7.00 -3.01 -7.84
C GLN A 543 -6.13 -4.26 -7.58
N GLY A 544 -4.83 -4.11 -7.81
CA GLY A 544 -3.85 -5.18 -7.63
C GLY A 544 -3.71 -6.12 -8.83
N THR A 545 -4.59 -6.00 -9.81
CA THR A 545 -4.52 -6.74 -11.07
C THR A 545 -4.73 -5.80 -12.25
N PHE A 546 -4.29 -4.54 -12.15
CA PHE A 546 -4.43 -3.58 -13.23
C PHE A 546 -3.74 -4.05 -14.52
N LEU A 547 -4.25 -3.56 -15.65
CA LEU A 547 -3.63 -3.72 -16.95
C LEU A 547 -2.16 -3.27 -16.86
N PRO A 548 -1.18 -4.11 -17.27
CA PRO A 548 0.24 -3.77 -17.21
C PRO A 548 0.57 -2.45 -17.92
N ILE A 549 1.46 -1.63 -17.35
CA ILE A 549 1.82 -0.30 -17.90
C ILE A 549 2.13 -0.33 -19.40
N PRO A 550 2.95 -1.27 -19.91
CA PRO A 550 3.26 -1.32 -21.34
C PRO A 550 2.03 -1.58 -22.23
N ASP A 551 1.00 -2.24 -21.69
CA ASP A 551 -0.20 -2.62 -22.43
C ASP A 551 -1.24 -1.49 -22.48
N VAL A 552 -1.02 -0.37 -21.77
CA VAL A 552 -1.92 0.80 -21.79
C VAL A 552 -1.49 1.78 -22.88
N PRO A 553 -2.27 1.95 -23.96
CA PRO A 553 -1.96 2.93 -24.98
C PRO A 553 -2.20 4.35 -24.48
N ILE A 554 -1.23 5.24 -24.67
CA ILE A 554 -1.36 6.66 -24.34
C ILE A 554 -1.43 7.47 -25.63
N THR A 555 -2.63 7.94 -25.97
CA THR A 555 -2.87 8.75 -27.18
C THR A 555 -2.63 10.23 -26.94
N ALA A 556 -2.86 10.70 -25.71
CA ALA A 556 -2.64 12.09 -25.33
C ALA A 556 -2.33 12.22 -23.83
N ILE A 557 -1.63 13.31 -23.49
CA ILE A 557 -1.22 13.67 -22.14
C ILE A 557 -1.64 15.10 -21.80
N THR A 558 -1.64 15.41 -20.51
CA THR A 558 -1.94 16.75 -20.01
C THR A 558 -0.71 17.66 -20.04
N ALA A 559 -0.93 18.97 -19.88
CA ALA A 559 0.17 19.92 -19.73
C ALA A 559 1.03 19.65 -18.48
N GLN A 560 0.42 19.18 -17.38
CA GLN A 560 1.15 18.84 -16.16
C GLN A 560 2.02 17.59 -16.36
N GLU A 561 1.47 16.56 -17.00
CA GLU A 561 2.17 15.32 -17.36
C GLU A 561 3.37 15.60 -18.29
N GLU A 562 3.19 16.47 -19.29
CA GLU A 562 4.28 16.85 -20.19
C GLU A 562 5.42 17.58 -19.45
N ALA A 563 5.06 18.52 -18.57
CA ALA A 563 6.03 19.26 -17.77
C ALA A 563 6.85 18.32 -16.87
N ALA A 564 6.18 17.35 -16.22
CA ALA A 564 6.84 16.34 -15.40
C ALA A 564 7.80 15.48 -16.24
N CYS A 565 7.36 14.98 -17.40
CA CYS A 565 8.21 14.20 -18.30
C CYS A 565 9.46 15.00 -18.74
N ARG A 566 9.28 16.28 -19.08
CA ARG A 566 10.38 17.16 -19.49
C ARG A 566 11.37 17.42 -18.34
N GLN A 567 10.88 17.56 -17.11
CA GLN A 567 11.71 17.73 -15.93
C GLN A 567 12.58 16.48 -15.67
N THR A 568 11.97 15.29 -15.71
CA THR A 568 12.70 14.02 -15.55
C THR A 568 13.72 13.82 -16.67
N ALA A 569 13.35 14.09 -17.93
CA ALA A 569 14.26 14.01 -19.07
C ALA A 569 15.45 14.96 -18.93
N SER A 570 15.20 16.21 -18.53
CA SER A 570 16.25 17.21 -18.31
C SER A 570 17.18 16.81 -17.18
N TYR A 571 16.64 16.26 -16.09
CA TYR A 571 17.45 15.77 -14.98
C TYR A 571 18.33 14.60 -15.40
N TYR A 572 17.76 13.60 -16.08
CA TYR A 572 18.48 12.45 -16.59
C TYR A 572 19.64 12.84 -17.52
N LEU A 573 19.36 13.67 -18.53
CA LEU A 573 20.35 14.07 -19.53
C LEU A 573 21.48 14.94 -18.94
N ASN A 574 21.17 15.79 -17.96
CA ASN A 574 22.16 16.73 -17.41
C ASN A 574 22.98 16.13 -16.25
N HIS A 575 22.38 15.27 -15.40
CA HIS A 575 22.99 14.81 -14.16
C HIS A 575 23.43 13.34 -14.24
N LEU A 576 22.50 12.43 -14.55
CA LEU A 576 22.80 10.99 -14.58
C LEU A 576 23.63 10.64 -15.81
N LYS A 577 23.27 11.21 -16.97
CA LYS A 577 23.84 11.00 -18.32
C LYS A 577 23.73 9.56 -18.84
N ARG A 578 23.77 8.55 -17.97
CA ARG A 578 23.67 7.11 -18.25
C ARG A 578 23.06 6.40 -17.05
N MET A 579 22.29 5.34 -17.31
CA MET A 579 21.92 4.33 -16.31
C MET A 579 22.92 3.17 -16.36
N ASP A 580 23.55 2.88 -15.22
CA ASP A 580 24.44 1.73 -15.11
C ASP A 580 23.65 0.44 -14.86
N PRO A 581 23.92 -0.64 -15.62
CA PRO A 581 23.26 -1.92 -15.37
C PRO A 581 23.63 -2.45 -13.99
N VAL A 582 22.65 -3.07 -13.33
CA VAL A 582 22.81 -3.70 -12.02
C VAL A 582 22.80 -5.21 -12.23
N MET A 583 23.79 -5.89 -11.64
CA MET A 583 23.89 -7.35 -11.68
C MET A 583 24.10 -7.88 -10.26
N ILE A 584 23.38 -8.94 -9.90
CA ILE A 584 23.44 -9.53 -8.56
C ILE A 584 23.55 -11.05 -8.73
N GLY A 585 24.60 -11.63 -8.14
CA GLY A 585 24.73 -13.08 -7.98
C GLY A 585 24.42 -13.45 -6.54
N MET A 586 23.49 -14.39 -6.33
CA MET A 586 23.20 -14.96 -5.02
C MET A 586 23.63 -16.41 -4.99
N LYS A 587 24.40 -16.80 -3.98
CA LYS A 587 24.82 -18.18 -3.78
C LYS A 587 24.57 -18.64 -2.36
N ARG A 588 23.96 -19.82 -2.22
CA ARG A 588 23.78 -20.49 -0.93
C ARG A 588 24.89 -21.50 -0.65
N TYR A 589 25.25 -21.62 0.61
CA TYR A 589 26.18 -22.62 1.13
C TYR A 589 25.53 -23.31 2.31
N ALA A 590 25.45 -24.64 2.27
CA ALA A 590 25.06 -25.43 3.43
C ALA A 590 26.12 -25.27 4.53
N LEU A 591 25.70 -24.98 5.76
CA LEU A 591 26.58 -24.98 6.93
C LEU A 591 26.53 -26.35 7.61
N ASN A 592 27.57 -26.67 8.39
CA ASN A 592 27.69 -27.96 9.09
C ASN A 592 26.66 -28.15 10.24
N GLN A 593 25.77 -27.17 10.46
CA GLN A 593 24.69 -27.23 11.46
C GLN A 593 23.36 -27.42 10.73
N GLU A 594 22.54 -28.38 11.20
CA GLU A 594 21.24 -28.64 10.60
C GLU A 594 20.34 -27.39 10.63
N GLY A 595 19.73 -27.09 9.49
CA GLY A 595 18.81 -25.94 9.33
C GLY A 595 19.49 -24.58 9.15
N LEU A 596 20.82 -24.50 9.10
CA LEU A 596 21.54 -23.23 8.87
C LEU A 596 22.18 -23.19 7.48
N GLU A 597 21.83 -22.15 6.73
CA GLU A 597 22.42 -21.85 5.42
C GLU A 597 23.12 -20.49 5.47
N ARG A 598 24.25 -20.37 4.77
CA ARG A 598 24.90 -19.08 4.50
C ARG A 598 24.53 -18.62 3.10
N ILE A 599 23.93 -17.44 3.00
CA ILE A 599 23.64 -16.79 1.73
C ILE A 599 24.68 -15.70 1.49
N VAL A 600 25.31 -15.72 0.32
CA VAL A 600 26.24 -14.67 -0.14
C VAL A 600 25.60 -13.95 -1.30
N ILE A 601 25.50 -12.62 -1.19
CA ILE A 601 24.96 -11.74 -2.23
C ILE A 601 26.11 -10.87 -2.76
N ASP A 602 26.47 -11.07 -4.03
CA ASP A 602 27.46 -10.28 -4.79
C ASP A 602 26.70 -9.32 -5.72
N ALA A 603 26.42 -8.12 -5.22
CA ALA A 603 25.76 -7.06 -6.00
C ALA A 603 26.81 -6.14 -6.62
N ARG A 604 26.76 -5.99 -7.94
CA ARG A 604 27.64 -5.10 -8.69
C ARG A 604 26.82 -4.12 -9.51
N ILE A 605 27.15 -2.85 -9.32
CA ILE A 605 26.72 -1.76 -10.17
C ILE A 605 27.95 -1.39 -10.97
N SER A 606 27.80 -1.19 -12.28
CA SER A 606 28.92 -0.73 -13.13
C SER A 606 29.24 0.74 -12.82
N LEU A 607 29.72 1.01 -11.61
CA LEU A 607 30.03 2.34 -11.07
C LEU A 607 31.27 2.88 -11.76
N ALA A 608 31.09 3.47 -12.94
CA ALA A 608 32.15 4.26 -13.56
C ALA A 608 32.36 5.61 -12.83
N ASP A 609 31.45 6.00 -11.94
CA ASP A 609 31.47 7.31 -11.28
C ASP A 609 30.88 7.26 -9.84
N GLU A 610 31.75 7.22 -8.82
CA GLU A 610 31.37 7.20 -7.40
C GLU A 610 30.56 8.45 -6.99
N THR A 611 30.68 9.58 -7.72
CA THR A 611 29.94 10.81 -7.40
C THR A 611 28.45 10.72 -7.76
N LYS A 612 28.07 9.83 -8.68
CA LYS A 612 26.67 9.65 -9.12
C LYS A 612 25.81 8.84 -8.15
N TYR A 613 26.43 7.96 -7.36
CA TYR A 613 25.73 6.94 -6.56
C TYR A 613 26.08 6.94 -5.08
N GLY A 614 26.68 8.02 -4.55
CA GLY A 614 27.01 8.14 -3.12
C GLY A 614 25.82 7.91 -2.18
N TRP A 615 24.59 8.02 -2.69
CA TRP A 615 23.35 7.72 -1.97
C TRP A 615 23.03 6.22 -1.85
N LEU A 616 23.36 5.36 -2.84
CA LEU A 616 23.18 3.90 -2.74
C LEU A 616 24.09 3.32 -1.66
N ALA A 617 25.31 3.88 -1.56
CA ALA A 617 26.23 3.54 -0.50
C ALA A 617 25.70 3.88 0.91
N SER A 618 24.78 4.85 1.03
CA SER A 618 24.15 5.19 2.32
C SER A 618 23.01 4.24 2.73
N MET A 619 22.35 3.60 1.75
CA MET A 619 21.29 2.59 2.01
C MET A 619 21.87 1.20 2.30
N LEU A 620 23.02 0.86 1.70
CA LEU A 620 23.64 -0.46 1.80
C LEU A 620 24.59 -0.62 3.01
N GLY A 621 24.74 0.42 3.84
CA GLY A 621 25.67 0.44 4.98
C GLY A 621 27.12 0.76 4.59
N PRO A 622 28.00 1.07 5.56
CA PRO A 622 29.39 1.39 5.29
C PRO A 622 30.14 0.16 4.73
N PRO A 623 31.07 0.36 3.78
CA PRO A 623 31.77 -0.74 3.10
C PRO A 623 32.80 -1.41 4.01
N ASP A 624 32.83 -2.74 4.03
CA ASP A 624 33.95 -3.49 4.61
C ASP A 624 35.16 -3.48 3.67
N LYS A 625 36.30 -3.07 4.21
CA LYS A 625 37.59 -2.99 3.49
C LYS A 625 38.28 -4.34 3.52
N VAL A 626 37.94 -5.25 2.60
CA VAL A 626 38.76 -6.45 2.38
C VAL A 626 39.60 -6.26 1.11
N PRO A 627 40.94 -6.13 1.21
CA PRO A 627 41.79 -5.98 0.04
C PRO A 627 41.98 -7.32 -0.70
N ASP A 628 41.68 -7.36 -2.01
CA ASP A 628 42.02 -8.46 -2.91
C ASP A 628 43.44 -8.25 -3.47
N GLN A 629 44.38 -9.11 -3.08
CA GLN A 629 45.79 -9.03 -3.48
C GLN A 629 46.06 -9.38 -4.96
N ARG A 630 45.06 -9.75 -5.78
CA ARG A 630 45.31 -10.20 -7.17
C ARG A 630 44.86 -9.27 -8.29
N THR A 631 44.10 -8.20 -8.03
CA THR A 631 43.55 -7.40 -9.15
C THR A 631 43.60 -5.88 -8.98
N GLY A 632 44.05 -5.34 -7.83
CA GLY A 632 44.09 -3.89 -7.61
C GLY A 632 42.73 -3.18 -7.73
N ARG A 633 41.62 -3.94 -7.81
CA ARG A 633 40.25 -3.42 -7.88
C ARG A 633 39.56 -3.67 -6.54
N LYS A 634 38.92 -2.62 -6.01
CA LYS A 634 38.05 -2.72 -4.83
C LYS A 634 36.88 -3.65 -5.15
N ARG A 635 36.69 -4.70 -4.35
CA ARG A 635 35.50 -5.56 -4.40
C ARG A 635 34.54 -5.10 -3.32
N TYR A 636 33.25 -5.10 -3.65
CA TYR A 636 32.17 -4.82 -2.71
C TYR A 636 31.64 -6.18 -2.23
N PHE A 637 31.76 -6.45 -0.93
CA PHE A 637 31.17 -7.62 -0.27
C PHE A 637 30.14 -7.11 0.74
N CYS A 638 28.95 -7.69 0.74
CA CYS A 638 28.06 -7.63 1.90
C CYS A 638 28.35 -8.83 2.79
N SER A 639 28.81 -8.59 4.02
CA SER A 639 28.61 -9.52 5.13
C SER A 639 27.68 -8.87 6.13
N SER A 640 26.50 -9.46 6.30
CA SER A 640 25.61 -9.25 7.44
C SER A 640 25.55 -10.54 8.23
#